data_AF-A0A6A4TCB8-F1
#
_entry.id   AF-A0A6A4TCB8-F1
#
_cell.length_a   1.000
_cell.length_b   1.000
_cell.length_c   1.000
_cell.angle_alpha   90.00
_cell.angle_beta   90.00
_cell.angle_gamma   90.00
#
_symmetry.space_group_name_H-M   'P 1'
#
loop_
_entity.id
_entity.type
_entity.pdbx_description
1 polymer ?
#
loop_
_entity_poly.entity_id
_entity_poly.type
_entity_poly.pdbx_seq_one_letter_code
_entity_poly.pdbx_strand_id
1 'polypeptide(L)'
;MRRLPEEMQRAGSIEDRSPRRRRAKLQRQRSGRQRLSAQERGAVHALPEEFTQSPAASRFGCGDSWDLFSLNLFARASITRCAFGRYTHQVFGSTTMASLLSMQCVASLRKCRGLVRSRTAALGVDARNYSGKEAAASAYLHRSVVPSMHYQKSLPRLPIPKLEDTIRRYLAAQRPLLDDDQFRTTERLAQDFQSGVGKRLHEELVAQDKNNKHTSYISGPWFDMYLSARDSVVLNFNPFVCFNPDPNAEYNDQLVRATNMVCSAVRFMKTLRAELLEPEVFHLNPAKSDTDGFKKFIRWVPSSLSWYGAYMVNAYPLDMSQYFRLFNSTRIPKRGRDELFTNEKGRHLLVMRNGNMYVFDIIDRDGNLVEPAEIQAHLRYILSDPTPAPAFPLGVLTSENRDVWAELRETLVAAGNAEKVKIVDSAVFCLCLDDESMQDHIHISRNMLHGDGCNRWYDKSFSIIIAKDGQAAINFEHSWGDGVAVLRFLNEIFKDTTERPLVHPDSAAGAASVDSASAVRTLQFTLDGKLENGVKKAKENFDSAVSKLAVDAIEFKKGGKEQLKKNKLSPDAVAQLAFQMGFLRQYGETVATYESCSTAAFRHGRTETIRPATLHTKQCSLAFVRQPGQHSVEQLQAMLHECSKYHGQLTREAAMGQGFDRHLFALRYLANSKDQPLPGLYADPAYAAINHNILSTSTLTSPAVNLGGFAPVVPDGFGVGYGVHDDWIGCNVSSYPARNVHEFLQCVHKSLEDIFTVLEGKPLS
;
A
#
# COMPACT_ATOMS: atom_id res chain seq x y z
N MET A 1 58.39 -28.92 -8.98
CA MET A 1 59.60 -29.32 -8.20
C MET A 1 59.17 -30.08 -6.94
N ARG A 2 60.12 -30.58 -6.14
CA ARG A 2 60.01 -31.40 -4.90
C ARG A 2 58.77 -31.09 -4.02
N ARG A 3 57.91 -32.07 -3.71
CA ARG A 3 57.88 -33.04 -2.55
C ARG A 3 57.28 -32.42 -1.26
N LEU A 4 56.18 -32.95 -0.68
CA LEU A 4 55.97 -34.22 0.10
C LEU A 4 56.44 -34.10 1.57
N PRO A 5 55.81 -34.74 2.58
CA PRO A 5 55.34 -36.16 2.65
C PRO A 5 53.80 -36.36 2.70
N GLU A 6 53.18 -37.54 2.49
CA GLU A 6 53.47 -38.97 2.84
C GLU A 6 53.23 -39.32 4.33
N GLU A 7 52.72 -40.50 4.73
CA GLU A 7 52.51 -41.76 3.99
C GLU A 7 51.04 -42.22 3.71
N MET A 8 50.55 -43.33 4.32
CA MET A 8 49.85 -44.43 3.61
C MET A 8 48.97 -45.32 4.53
N GLN A 9 48.22 -46.38 4.15
CA GLN A 9 47.91 -47.19 2.93
C GLN A 9 46.46 -47.79 3.12
N ARG A 10 45.79 -48.73 2.41
CA ARG A 10 45.95 -49.73 1.31
C ARG A 10 44.53 -49.89 0.66
N ALA A 11 44.34 -49.94 -0.65
CA ALA A 11 44.46 -51.08 -1.59
C ALA A 11 43.35 -52.16 -1.53
N GLY A 12 42.66 -52.38 -2.67
CA GLY A 12 41.68 -53.45 -2.91
C GLY A 12 40.87 -53.21 -4.19
N SER A 13 41.03 -54.05 -5.23
CA SER A 13 40.52 -53.81 -6.59
C SER A 13 39.92 -55.08 -7.23
N ILE A 14 39.09 -54.89 -8.28
CA ILE A 14 38.93 -55.69 -9.54
C ILE A 14 37.50 -55.55 -10.13
N GLU A 15 37.37 -55.82 -11.43
CA GLU A 15 36.30 -55.38 -12.34
C GLU A 15 35.26 -56.46 -12.73
N ASP A 16 34.18 -55.98 -13.38
CA ASP A 16 33.49 -56.57 -14.55
C ASP A 16 32.40 -57.67 -14.37
N ARG A 17 31.47 -57.62 -15.33
CA ARG A 17 30.48 -58.60 -15.83
C ARG A 17 29.05 -58.63 -15.30
N SER A 18 28.18 -58.85 -16.28
CA SER A 18 26.72 -58.76 -16.25
C SER A 18 26.13 -60.08 -16.84
N PRO A 19 24.88 -60.14 -17.35
CA PRO A 19 23.60 -60.06 -16.63
C PRO A 19 22.74 -61.32 -16.82
N ARG A 20 21.71 -61.59 -15.97
CA ARG A 20 20.47 -62.31 -16.40
C ARG A 20 19.33 -62.41 -15.37
N ARG A 21 18.14 -62.01 -15.81
CA ARG A 21 16.78 -62.57 -15.59
C ARG A 21 16.54 -63.59 -14.46
N ARG A 22 15.54 -63.30 -13.61
CA ARG A 22 14.49 -64.28 -13.21
C ARG A 22 13.08 -63.76 -13.55
N ARG A 23 12.06 -64.63 -13.50
CA ARG A 23 10.79 -64.45 -14.23
C ARG A 23 9.61 -65.19 -13.57
N ALA A 24 8.42 -64.58 -13.58
CA ALA A 24 7.10 -65.18 -13.29
C ALA A 24 6.84 -65.59 -11.81
N LYS A 25 5.61 -65.95 -11.35
CA LYS A 25 4.36 -66.32 -12.06
C LYS A 25 3.11 -66.20 -11.13
N LEU A 26 1.91 -66.39 -11.71
CA LEU A 26 0.55 -66.58 -11.11
C LEU A 26 -0.38 -65.33 -11.09
N GLN A 27 -1.71 -65.42 -11.30
CA GLN A 27 -2.50 -66.27 -12.24
C GLN A 27 -3.96 -65.77 -12.42
N ARG A 28 -4.59 -66.14 -13.57
CA ARG A 28 -6.04 -66.43 -13.88
C ARG A 28 -7.14 -66.12 -12.84
N GLN A 29 -8.40 -65.79 -13.18
CA GLN A 29 -9.25 -65.94 -14.40
C GLN A 29 -10.32 -64.78 -14.42
N ARG A 30 -11.53 -64.70 -15.04
CA ARG A 30 -12.52 -65.42 -15.92
C ARG A 30 -13.37 -64.27 -16.58
N SER A 31 -13.66 -64.14 -17.89
CA SER A 31 -14.41 -64.93 -18.91
C SER A 31 -15.90 -64.54 -19.11
N GLY A 32 -16.28 -64.13 -20.35
CA GLY A 32 -17.65 -63.76 -20.81
C GLY A 32 -17.58 -62.53 -21.76
N ARG A 33 -17.95 -62.46 -23.05
CA ARG A 33 -18.89 -63.19 -23.96
C ARG A 33 -20.37 -63.04 -23.55
N GLN A 34 -21.34 -62.65 -24.40
CA GLN A 34 -21.42 -62.31 -25.87
C GLN A 34 -22.00 -60.87 -26.05
N ARG A 35 -22.03 -60.13 -27.18
CA ARG A 35 -22.17 -60.34 -28.66
C ARG A 35 -23.57 -60.73 -29.19
N LEU A 36 -24.33 -59.73 -29.67
CA LEU A 36 -25.35 -59.67 -30.76
C LEU A 36 -25.56 -58.13 -30.99
N SER A 37 -25.46 -57.44 -32.14
CA SER A 37 -26.02 -57.57 -33.51
C SER A 37 -27.56 -57.45 -33.59
N ALA A 38 -28.19 -56.73 -34.54
CA ALA A 38 -27.77 -55.71 -35.52
C ALA A 38 -29.05 -55.14 -36.19
N GLN A 39 -28.94 -54.17 -37.13
CA GLN A 39 -30.02 -53.70 -38.03
C GLN A 39 -31.19 -52.95 -37.34
N GLU A 40 -31.95 -52.02 -37.96
CA GLU A 40 -31.85 -51.38 -39.28
C GLU A 40 -32.65 -50.06 -39.37
N ARG A 41 -32.35 -49.25 -40.40
CA ARG A 41 -33.15 -48.12 -40.96
C ARG A 41 -33.34 -46.90 -40.01
N GLY A 42 -33.50 -45.68 -40.52
CA GLY A 42 -33.39 -45.22 -41.91
C GLY A 42 -34.18 -43.93 -42.16
N ALA A 43 -33.78 -43.17 -43.20
CA ALA A 43 -34.35 -41.89 -43.65
C ALA A 43 -34.20 -40.67 -42.70
N VAL A 44 -34.32 -39.41 -43.14
CA VAL A 44 -33.78 -38.63 -44.30
C VAL A 44 -34.44 -37.23 -44.27
N HIS A 45 -33.77 -36.21 -44.84
CA HIS A 45 -34.23 -34.81 -44.99
C HIS A 45 -34.34 -33.96 -43.69
N ALA A 46 -34.17 -32.63 -43.72
CA ALA A 46 -33.44 -31.76 -44.67
C ALA A 46 -33.23 -30.36 -44.05
N LEU A 47 -32.25 -29.60 -44.58
CA LEU A 47 -32.27 -28.12 -44.55
C LEU A 47 -33.18 -27.62 -45.71
N PRO A 48 -33.65 -26.37 -45.65
CA PRO A 48 -32.90 -25.23 -46.21
C PRO A 48 -32.58 -24.18 -45.11
N GLU A 49 -31.63 -23.24 -45.22
CA GLU A 49 -31.36 -22.26 -46.29
C GLU A 49 -32.55 -21.27 -46.47
N GLU A 50 -32.38 -19.99 -46.78
CA GLU A 50 -31.20 -19.14 -46.92
C GLU A 50 -31.63 -17.68 -46.65
N PHE A 51 -30.68 -16.76 -46.46
CA PHE A 51 -30.68 -15.49 -47.22
C PHE A 51 -29.34 -14.78 -47.06
N THR A 52 -28.77 -14.31 -48.16
CA THR A 52 -27.40 -13.80 -48.23
C THR A 52 -27.30 -12.44 -48.94
N GLN A 53 -26.12 -11.83 -48.82
CA GLN A 53 -25.55 -10.76 -49.65
C GLN A 53 -25.85 -9.28 -49.33
N SER A 54 -24.90 -8.48 -49.81
CA SER A 54 -24.63 -7.04 -49.65
C SER A 54 -24.78 -6.42 -51.07
N PRO A 55 -24.13 -5.31 -51.50
CA PRO A 55 -23.49 -4.18 -50.80
C PRO A 55 -23.92 -2.78 -51.33
N ALA A 56 -23.44 -1.71 -50.69
CA ALA A 56 -23.15 -0.43 -51.37
C ALA A 56 -22.19 0.43 -50.52
N ALA A 57 -21.47 1.36 -51.15
CA ALA A 57 -20.59 2.32 -50.49
C ALA A 57 -20.67 3.70 -51.15
N SER A 58 -20.35 4.75 -50.39
CA SER A 58 -19.96 6.05 -50.94
C SER A 58 -19.01 6.79 -49.98
N ARG A 59 -18.21 7.70 -50.52
CA ARG A 59 -17.19 8.49 -49.80
C ARG A 59 -17.66 9.94 -49.64
N PHE A 60 -17.32 10.57 -48.52
CA PHE A 60 -16.91 11.98 -48.30
C PHE A 60 -16.76 12.14 -46.78
N GLY A 61 -15.99 13.07 -46.21
CA GLY A 61 -15.10 14.10 -46.72
C GLY A 61 -14.47 14.82 -45.51
N CYS A 62 -13.33 15.50 -45.66
CA CYS A 62 -12.60 16.05 -44.50
C CYS A 62 -13.35 17.19 -43.78
N GLY A 63 -13.17 17.30 -42.46
CA GLY A 63 -13.67 18.41 -41.64
C GLY A 63 -13.29 18.25 -40.16
N ASP A 64 -12.48 19.18 -39.65
CA ASP A 64 -12.00 19.19 -38.27
C ASP A 64 -13.12 19.48 -37.25
N SER A 65 -13.00 18.92 -36.03
CA SER A 65 -13.10 19.64 -34.72
C SER A 65 -13.56 18.76 -33.53
N TRP A 66 -13.27 19.27 -32.32
CA TRP A 66 -13.82 18.93 -30.99
C TRP A 66 -13.25 17.76 -30.17
N ASP A 67 -12.45 18.15 -29.17
CA ASP A 67 -12.60 17.68 -27.78
C ASP A 67 -14.08 17.62 -27.36
N LEU A 68 -14.69 16.43 -27.28
CA LEU A 68 -15.97 16.25 -26.57
C LEU A 68 -16.34 14.79 -26.20
N PHE A 69 -15.37 13.98 -25.75
CA PHE A 69 -15.62 12.60 -25.28
C PHE A 69 -15.43 12.39 -23.77
N SER A 70 -16.22 13.11 -22.96
CA SER A 70 -16.39 12.84 -21.52
C SER A 70 -17.76 13.29 -20.99
N LEU A 71 -18.82 13.15 -21.80
CA LEU A 71 -20.16 13.66 -21.45
C LEU A 71 -21.32 12.86 -22.06
N ASN A 72 -21.38 11.55 -21.80
CA ASN A 72 -22.59 10.75 -22.14
C ASN A 72 -22.81 9.45 -21.32
N LEU A 73 -22.73 9.51 -19.98
CA LEU A 73 -23.28 8.43 -19.13
C LEU A 73 -23.80 8.86 -17.73
N PHE A 74 -24.36 10.07 -17.60
CA PHE A 74 -25.08 10.50 -16.37
C PHE A 74 -26.47 11.07 -16.70
N ALA A 75 -27.27 10.30 -17.43
CA ALA A 75 -28.61 10.68 -17.91
C ALA A 75 -29.69 9.62 -17.59
N ARG A 76 -29.77 9.13 -16.35
CA ARG A 76 -30.85 8.23 -15.90
C ARG A 76 -31.26 8.39 -14.42
N ALA A 77 -31.46 9.64 -14.00
CA ALA A 77 -31.94 9.99 -12.65
C ALA A 77 -32.98 11.14 -12.62
N SER A 78 -33.81 11.26 -13.67
CA SER A 78 -34.78 12.37 -13.83
C SER A 78 -36.15 11.96 -14.40
N ILE A 79 -36.91 11.10 -13.71
CA ILE A 79 -38.34 10.87 -14.01
C ILE A 79 -39.18 10.82 -12.71
N THR A 80 -39.28 11.94 -11.98
CA THR A 80 -40.36 12.15 -10.98
C THR A 80 -40.68 13.63 -10.70
N ARG A 81 -41.11 14.38 -11.72
CA ARG A 81 -41.81 15.67 -11.51
C ARG A 81 -42.94 15.86 -12.53
N CYS A 82 -44.17 15.66 -12.08
CA CYS A 82 -45.37 16.07 -12.80
C CYS A 82 -46.52 16.35 -11.80
N ALA A 83 -46.50 17.53 -11.18
CA ALA A 83 -47.62 18.11 -10.44
C ALA A 83 -47.38 19.63 -10.26
N PHE A 84 -48.45 20.42 -10.37
CA PHE A 84 -48.54 21.87 -10.18
C PHE A 84 -47.65 22.77 -11.07
N GLY A 85 -48.32 23.71 -11.74
CA GLY A 85 -47.73 24.83 -12.47
C GLY A 85 -48.73 25.99 -12.57
N ARG A 86 -48.36 27.07 -13.26
CA ARG A 86 -49.01 28.41 -13.27
C ARG A 86 -48.76 29.14 -11.93
N TYR A 87 -48.36 30.41 -11.90
CA TYR A 87 -48.84 31.54 -12.71
C TYR A 87 -47.73 32.53 -13.19
N THR A 88 -47.97 33.15 -14.35
CA THR A 88 -47.57 34.51 -14.87
C THR A 88 -46.28 35.20 -14.36
N HIS A 89 -45.35 35.65 -15.23
CA HIS A 89 -45.33 36.99 -15.90
C HIS A 89 -45.46 38.17 -14.91
N GLN A 90 -44.68 39.27 -14.89
CA GLN A 90 -43.88 40.04 -15.89
C GLN A 90 -43.01 41.11 -15.13
N VAL A 91 -42.12 42.02 -15.62
CA VAL A 91 -41.53 42.44 -16.93
C VAL A 91 -40.24 43.31 -16.67
N PHE A 92 -39.13 43.15 -17.44
CA PHE A 92 -37.90 44.04 -17.50
C PHE A 92 -37.11 44.28 -16.16
N GLY A 93 -35.89 44.86 -16.09
CA GLY A 93 -34.94 45.40 -17.07
C GLY A 93 -33.55 45.69 -16.44
N SER A 94 -32.56 46.10 -17.24
CA SER A 94 -31.11 46.12 -16.91
C SER A 94 -30.57 47.27 -16.02
N THR A 95 -29.26 47.20 -15.74
CA THR A 95 -28.26 48.29 -15.54
C THR A 95 -28.03 48.93 -14.14
N THR A 96 -26.94 48.45 -13.50
CA THR A 96 -25.78 49.20 -12.95
C THR A 96 -25.86 50.31 -11.87
N MET A 97 -24.75 50.32 -11.12
CA MET A 97 -24.06 51.42 -10.43
C MET A 97 -24.27 51.62 -8.92
N ALA A 98 -23.20 52.13 -8.31
CA ALA A 98 -22.91 52.06 -6.88
C ALA A 98 -22.88 53.44 -6.22
N SER A 99 -22.66 53.44 -4.90
CA SER A 99 -22.26 54.59 -4.08
C SER A 99 -23.31 55.69 -3.87
N LEU A 100 -23.90 55.72 -2.66
CA LEU A 100 -23.85 56.89 -1.77
C LEU A 100 -24.57 56.61 -0.43
N LEU A 101 -23.83 56.73 0.67
CA LEU A 101 -24.16 57.54 1.87
C LEU A 101 -23.27 57.13 3.05
N SER A 102 -22.65 58.13 3.69
CA SER A 102 -21.86 57.99 4.92
C SER A 102 -21.99 59.25 5.76
N MET A 103 -21.80 59.12 7.09
CA MET A 103 -21.93 60.20 8.10
C MET A 103 -23.37 60.75 8.25
N GLN A 104 -23.85 61.22 9.41
CA GLN A 104 -23.36 61.34 10.80
C GLN A 104 -24.28 60.51 11.75
N CYS A 105 -24.12 60.39 13.08
CA CYS A 105 -23.31 61.13 14.05
C CYS A 105 -22.83 60.22 15.21
N VAL A 106 -21.99 60.76 16.11
CA VAL A 106 -21.36 60.04 17.24
C VAL A 106 -21.69 60.72 18.58
N ALA A 107 -21.60 59.93 19.67
CA ALA A 107 -21.57 60.32 21.09
C ALA A 107 -22.91 60.59 21.82
N SER A 108 -23.27 59.64 22.70
CA SER A 108 -23.16 59.88 24.15
C SER A 108 -23.08 58.58 24.95
N LEU A 109 -22.25 58.57 26.00
CA LEU A 109 -22.03 57.43 26.90
C LEU A 109 -22.76 57.66 28.23
N ARG A 110 -23.42 56.62 28.80
CA ARG A 110 -23.29 56.13 30.21
C ARG A 110 -24.52 55.35 30.70
N LYS A 111 -24.26 54.33 31.55
CA LYS A 111 -25.22 53.47 32.31
C LYS A 111 -26.10 52.59 31.40
N CYS A 112 -26.29 51.28 31.63
CA CYS A 112 -26.28 50.52 32.89
C CYS A 112 -25.16 49.47 33.02
N ARG A 113 -25.09 48.79 34.18
CA ARG A 113 -23.97 47.91 34.59
C ARG A 113 -24.47 46.77 35.50
N GLY A 114 -24.23 45.51 35.14
CA GLY A 114 -24.64 44.30 35.89
C GLY A 114 -26.13 43.95 35.75
N LEU A 115 -26.61 42.73 36.02
CA LEU A 115 -25.94 41.43 36.28
C LEU A 115 -26.18 40.50 35.06
N VAL A 116 -25.48 39.39 34.79
CA VAL A 116 -25.24 38.17 35.60
C VAL A 116 -23.82 37.62 35.38
N ARG A 117 -23.30 36.88 36.36
CA ARG A 117 -21.92 36.37 36.42
C ARG A 117 -21.93 34.85 36.58
N SER A 118 -21.40 34.08 35.63
CA SER A 118 -21.07 32.67 35.84
C SER A 118 -19.78 32.24 35.15
N ARG A 119 -18.78 31.95 35.99
CA ARG A 119 -17.60 31.07 35.83
C ARG A 119 -17.20 30.63 34.40
N THR A 120 -16.19 31.30 33.86
CA THR A 120 -15.05 30.65 33.21
C THR A 120 -13.75 31.26 33.76
N ALA A 121 -12.84 30.40 34.20
CA ALA A 121 -11.52 30.77 34.72
C ALA A 121 -10.56 29.58 34.55
N ALA A 122 -9.26 29.87 34.47
CA ALA A 122 -8.17 28.90 34.30
C ALA A 122 -8.25 28.02 33.03
N LEU A 123 -7.71 28.54 31.93
CA LEU A 123 -6.45 28.05 31.38
C LEU A 123 -5.78 29.21 30.62
N GLY A 124 -4.88 29.91 31.30
CA GLY A 124 -4.09 30.99 30.72
C GLY A 124 -2.76 30.46 30.19
N VAL A 125 -2.43 30.79 28.94
CA VAL A 125 -1.09 30.62 28.37
C VAL A 125 -0.71 31.96 27.76
N ASP A 126 0.07 32.75 28.51
CA ASP A 126 0.63 34.02 28.03
C ASP A 126 1.75 33.75 27.02
N ALA A 127 1.37 33.58 25.75
CA ALA A 127 2.30 33.41 24.63
C ALA A 127 3.10 34.71 24.38
N ARG A 128 4.23 34.87 25.10
CA ARG A 128 5.19 35.95 24.87
C ARG A 128 5.94 35.74 23.56
N ASN A 129 5.41 36.30 22.48
CA ASN A 129 6.04 36.25 21.15
C ASN A 129 7.38 37.00 21.09
N TYR A 130 8.48 36.30 21.37
CA TYR A 130 9.83 36.70 20.99
C TYR A 130 10.46 35.62 20.10
N SER A 131 10.08 35.64 18.83
CA SER A 131 10.73 34.88 17.75
C SER A 131 10.69 35.71 16.47
N GLY A 132 11.84 35.80 15.79
CA GLY A 132 11.93 36.49 14.50
C GLY A 132 11.13 35.76 13.42
N LYS A 133 10.59 36.48 12.43
CA LYS A 133 9.79 35.89 11.34
C LYS A 133 10.54 34.78 10.57
N GLU A 134 11.87 34.86 10.50
CA GLU A 134 12.75 33.90 9.83
C GLU A 134 12.96 32.61 10.65
N ALA A 135 13.23 32.72 11.96
CA ALA A 135 13.29 31.57 12.86
C ALA A 135 11.95 30.81 12.92
N ALA A 136 10.84 31.53 12.83
CA ALA A 136 9.51 30.93 12.72
C ALA A 136 9.26 30.23 11.36
N ALA A 137 10.15 30.37 10.36
CA ALA A 137 10.04 29.74 9.04
C ALA A 137 10.93 28.48 8.89
N SER A 138 12.11 28.44 9.52
CA SER A 138 12.99 27.25 9.52
C SER A 138 12.44 26.05 10.32
N ALA A 139 11.41 26.26 11.15
CA ALA A 139 10.80 25.21 11.98
C ALA A 139 9.80 24.28 11.26
N TYR A 140 9.47 24.54 9.99
CA TYR A 140 8.40 23.87 9.23
C TYR A 140 8.82 23.58 7.78
N LEU A 141 8.30 22.49 7.18
CA LEU A 141 8.51 22.18 5.76
C LEU A 141 7.92 23.28 4.86
N HIS A 142 6.66 23.59 5.09
CA HIS A 142 5.88 24.60 4.38
C HIS A 142 4.73 25.06 5.29
N ARG A 143 3.93 26.02 4.80
CA ARG A 143 2.89 26.70 5.58
C ARG A 143 1.63 26.86 4.74
N SER A 144 0.76 25.85 4.74
CA SER A 144 -0.51 25.94 4.02
C SER A 144 -1.37 27.09 4.54
N VAL A 145 -2.12 27.72 3.63
CA VAL A 145 -3.17 28.69 3.99
C VAL A 145 -4.53 28.01 4.24
N VAL A 146 -4.61 26.69 4.04
CA VAL A 146 -5.77 25.82 4.31
C VAL A 146 -5.34 24.85 5.42
N PRO A 147 -6.03 24.80 6.59
CA PRO A 147 -5.66 23.88 7.66
C PRO A 147 -5.65 22.41 7.19
N SER A 148 -4.66 21.61 7.60
CA SER A 148 -4.49 20.21 7.16
C SER A 148 -5.79 19.40 7.23
N MET A 149 -6.53 19.51 8.33
CA MET A 149 -7.77 18.76 8.58
C MET A 149 -9.04 19.47 8.06
N HIS A 150 -8.92 20.53 7.27
CA HIS A 150 -10.02 21.41 6.84
C HIS A 150 -11.15 20.70 6.08
N TYR A 151 -10.88 19.59 5.39
CA TYR A 151 -11.89 18.82 4.64
C TYR A 151 -12.51 17.65 5.44
N GLN A 152 -11.86 17.19 6.52
CA GLN A 152 -12.20 15.93 7.20
C GLN A 152 -13.66 15.92 7.74
N LYS A 153 -14.18 17.09 8.12
CA LYS A 153 -15.57 17.24 8.60
C LYS A 153 -16.62 17.09 7.50
N SER A 154 -16.29 17.31 6.22
CA SER A 154 -17.22 17.22 5.08
C SER A 154 -16.92 16.08 4.09
N LEU A 155 -15.89 15.26 4.34
CA LEU A 155 -15.64 14.04 3.55
C LEU A 155 -16.91 13.17 3.42
N PRO A 156 -17.20 12.65 2.22
CA PRO A 156 -18.34 11.78 1.96
C PRO A 156 -18.17 10.44 2.69
N ARG A 157 -19.28 9.77 2.98
CA ARG A 157 -19.25 8.45 3.63
C ARG A 157 -18.94 7.38 2.59
N LEU A 158 -18.09 6.41 2.94
CA LEU A 158 -17.78 5.28 2.06
C LEU A 158 -19.08 4.52 1.74
N PRO A 159 -19.47 4.34 0.48
CA PRO A 159 -20.68 3.61 0.13
C PRO A 159 -20.52 2.11 0.43
N ILE A 160 -21.61 1.48 0.86
CA ILE A 160 -21.75 0.02 0.77
C ILE A 160 -22.30 -0.28 -0.64
N PRO A 161 -21.66 -1.13 -1.45
CA PRO A 161 -22.21 -1.55 -2.74
C PRO A 161 -23.55 -2.28 -2.56
N LYS A 162 -24.40 -2.30 -3.59
CA LYS A 162 -25.56 -3.20 -3.56
C LYS A 162 -25.08 -4.66 -3.52
N LEU A 163 -25.80 -5.52 -2.80
CA LEU A 163 -25.50 -6.96 -2.77
C LEU A 163 -25.53 -7.60 -4.17
N GLU A 164 -26.48 -7.21 -5.03
CA GLU A 164 -26.58 -7.69 -6.43
C GLU A 164 -25.33 -7.36 -7.26
N ASP A 165 -24.76 -6.16 -7.10
CA ASP A 165 -23.55 -5.74 -7.81
C ASP A 165 -22.29 -6.40 -7.23
N THR A 166 -22.22 -6.57 -5.91
CA THR A 166 -21.14 -7.32 -5.25
C THR A 166 -21.09 -8.77 -5.71
N ILE A 167 -22.23 -9.46 -5.79
CA ILE A 167 -22.29 -10.85 -6.24
C ILE A 167 -21.98 -10.97 -7.75
N ARG A 168 -22.51 -10.06 -8.58
CA ARG A 168 -22.17 -9.98 -10.01
C ARG A 168 -20.66 -9.75 -10.23
N ARG A 169 -20.02 -8.87 -9.45
CA ARG A 169 -18.57 -8.59 -9.53
C ARG A 169 -17.72 -9.76 -9.02
N TYR A 170 -18.13 -10.40 -7.92
CA TYR A 170 -17.49 -11.61 -7.40
C TYR A 170 -17.48 -12.73 -8.45
N LEU A 171 -18.62 -13.04 -9.07
CA LEU A 171 -18.70 -14.06 -10.12
C LEU A 171 -17.89 -13.67 -11.37
N ALA A 172 -17.87 -12.40 -11.77
CA ALA A 172 -17.01 -11.94 -12.87
C ALA A 172 -15.51 -12.15 -12.60
N ALA A 173 -15.07 -11.98 -11.34
CA ALA A 173 -13.68 -12.24 -10.92
C ALA A 173 -13.37 -13.73 -10.70
N GLN A 174 -14.36 -14.56 -10.37
CA GLN A 174 -14.22 -16.02 -10.30
C GLN A 174 -14.14 -16.67 -11.69
N ARG A 175 -14.82 -16.12 -12.71
CA ARG A 175 -14.91 -16.74 -14.04
C ARG A 175 -13.57 -17.05 -14.75
N PRO A 176 -12.48 -16.25 -14.63
CA PRO A 176 -11.18 -16.65 -15.17
C PRO A 176 -10.42 -17.68 -14.31
N LEU A 177 -10.83 -17.92 -13.05
CA LEU A 177 -10.13 -18.82 -12.12
C LEU A 177 -10.69 -20.24 -12.13
N LEU A 178 -12.03 -20.37 -12.22
CA LEU A 178 -12.75 -21.63 -12.07
C LEU A 178 -12.99 -22.36 -13.39
N ASP A 179 -13.14 -23.69 -13.32
CA ASP A 179 -13.78 -24.47 -14.39
C ASP A 179 -15.32 -24.29 -14.40
N ASP A 180 -15.99 -24.90 -15.37
CA ASP A 180 -17.44 -24.74 -15.57
C ASP A 180 -18.31 -25.39 -14.48
N ASP A 181 -17.87 -26.47 -13.82
CA ASP A 181 -18.63 -27.14 -12.75
C ASP A 181 -18.39 -26.49 -11.39
N GLN A 182 -17.15 -26.07 -11.13
CA GLN A 182 -16.80 -25.18 -10.04
C GLN A 182 -17.62 -23.87 -10.14
N PHE A 183 -17.60 -23.22 -11.30
CA PHE A 183 -18.32 -21.96 -11.51
C PHE A 183 -19.84 -22.12 -11.32
N ARG A 184 -20.46 -23.17 -11.86
CA ARG A 184 -21.89 -23.48 -11.60
C ARG A 184 -22.19 -23.66 -10.11
N THR A 185 -21.29 -24.28 -9.37
CA THR A 185 -21.44 -24.50 -7.92
C THR A 185 -21.36 -23.19 -7.14
N THR A 186 -20.35 -22.36 -7.42
CA THR A 186 -20.16 -21.03 -6.82
C THR A 186 -21.27 -20.06 -7.19
N GLU A 187 -21.75 -20.09 -8.44
CA GLU A 187 -22.87 -19.28 -8.91
C GLU A 187 -24.15 -19.58 -8.12
N ARG A 188 -24.50 -20.86 -7.95
CA ARG A 188 -25.64 -21.27 -7.11
C ARG A 188 -25.47 -20.78 -5.66
N LEU A 189 -24.32 -21.04 -5.04
CA LEU A 189 -24.06 -20.61 -3.64
C LEU A 189 -24.12 -19.09 -3.48
N ALA A 190 -23.70 -18.33 -4.49
CA ALA A 190 -23.79 -16.87 -4.50
C ALA A 190 -25.23 -16.36 -4.69
N GLN A 191 -26.06 -17.03 -5.50
CA GLN A 191 -27.49 -16.74 -5.66
C GLN A 191 -28.30 -17.11 -4.39
N ASP A 192 -27.99 -18.25 -3.76
CA ASP A 192 -28.56 -18.67 -2.47
C ASP A 192 -28.18 -17.68 -1.35
N PHE A 193 -26.95 -17.18 -1.35
CA PHE A 193 -26.52 -16.14 -0.42
C PHE A 193 -27.22 -14.79 -0.68
N GLN A 194 -27.32 -14.36 -1.94
CA GLN A 194 -27.98 -13.11 -2.34
C GLN A 194 -29.47 -13.08 -1.98
N SER A 195 -30.17 -14.21 -2.13
CA SER A 195 -31.60 -14.35 -1.84
C SER A 195 -31.88 -14.65 -0.36
N GLY A 196 -31.00 -15.40 0.31
CA GLY A 196 -31.15 -15.90 1.68
C GLY A 196 -30.45 -15.06 2.75
N VAL A 197 -29.36 -15.59 3.31
CA VAL A 197 -28.71 -15.03 4.52
C VAL A 197 -27.90 -13.76 4.24
N GLY A 198 -27.28 -13.64 3.06
CA GLY A 198 -26.52 -12.46 2.66
C GLY A 198 -27.37 -11.20 2.57
N LYS A 199 -28.64 -11.33 2.15
CA LYS A 199 -29.61 -10.23 2.18
C LYS A 199 -29.78 -9.65 3.58
N ARG A 200 -30.00 -10.51 4.59
CA ARG A 200 -30.19 -10.09 5.99
C ARG A 200 -28.92 -9.44 6.57
N LEU A 201 -27.76 -10.04 6.30
CA LEU A 201 -26.47 -9.46 6.70
C LEU A 201 -26.22 -8.09 6.05
N HIS A 202 -26.62 -7.91 4.78
CA HIS A 202 -26.50 -6.63 4.08
C HIS A 202 -27.47 -5.56 4.60
N GLU A 203 -28.74 -5.93 4.84
CA GLU A 203 -29.73 -5.04 5.47
C GLU A 203 -29.25 -4.57 6.86
N GLU A 204 -28.64 -5.46 7.64
CA GLU A 204 -28.06 -5.13 8.95
C GLU A 204 -26.76 -4.30 8.84
N LEU A 205 -25.83 -4.64 7.94
CA LEU A 205 -24.61 -3.85 7.72
C LEU A 205 -24.95 -2.41 7.31
N VAL A 206 -25.96 -2.23 6.46
CA VAL A 206 -26.50 -0.92 6.07
C VAL A 206 -27.18 -0.21 7.25
N ALA A 207 -27.81 -0.93 8.18
CA ALA A 207 -28.34 -0.33 9.41
C ALA A 207 -27.21 0.09 10.38
N GLN A 208 -26.18 -0.73 10.54
CA GLN A 208 -25.00 -0.43 11.36
C GLN A 208 -24.24 0.79 10.82
N ASP A 209 -24.03 0.87 9.50
CA ASP A 209 -23.48 2.05 8.82
C ASP A 209 -24.32 3.30 9.07
N LYS A 210 -25.65 3.22 8.87
CA LYS A 210 -26.59 4.34 9.13
C LYS A 210 -26.53 4.84 10.57
N ASN A 211 -26.20 3.99 11.53
CA ASN A 211 -26.03 4.38 12.94
C ASN A 211 -24.62 4.95 13.22
N ASN A 212 -23.59 4.52 12.48
CA ASN A 212 -22.19 4.89 12.69
C ASN A 212 -21.66 5.88 11.64
N LYS A 213 -22.46 6.89 11.27
CA LYS A 213 -22.16 7.83 10.16
C LYS A 213 -20.86 8.64 10.27
N HIS A 214 -20.21 8.62 11.44
CA HIS A 214 -18.94 9.29 11.71
C HIS A 214 -17.71 8.51 11.20
N THR A 215 -17.89 7.25 10.79
CA THR A 215 -16.85 6.36 10.25
C THR A 215 -17.35 5.65 8.98
N SER A 216 -16.49 4.85 8.34
CA SER A 216 -16.87 3.86 7.33
C SER A 216 -17.24 2.52 7.97
N TYR A 217 -17.99 1.69 7.23
CA TYR A 217 -18.35 0.33 7.63
C TYR A 217 -17.14 -0.62 7.74
N ILE A 218 -16.05 -0.32 7.01
CA ILE A 218 -14.90 -1.22 6.84
C ILE A 218 -13.74 -0.93 7.80
N SER A 219 -13.56 0.32 8.25
CA SER A 219 -12.35 0.73 8.99
C SER A 219 -12.13 -0.10 10.26
N GLY A 220 -13.16 -0.29 11.08
CA GLY A 220 -13.10 -1.12 12.30
C GLY A 220 -12.72 -2.59 12.01
N PRO A 221 -13.52 -3.33 11.22
CA PRO A 221 -13.21 -4.70 10.84
C PRO A 221 -11.84 -4.90 10.16
N TRP A 222 -11.37 -3.91 9.39
CA TRP A 222 -10.06 -3.98 8.72
C TRP A 222 -8.89 -3.77 9.70
N PHE A 223 -9.03 -2.86 10.67
CA PHE A 223 -8.09 -2.78 11.80
C PHE A 223 -8.09 -4.07 12.63
N ASP A 224 -9.28 -4.62 12.91
CA ASP A 224 -9.42 -5.82 13.74
C ASP A 224 -8.72 -7.03 13.10
N MET A 225 -8.79 -7.19 11.77
CA MET A 225 -8.07 -8.23 11.04
C MET A 225 -6.55 -8.20 11.29
N TYR A 226 -5.88 -7.06 11.06
CA TYR A 226 -4.42 -6.97 11.22
C TYR A 226 -3.96 -6.99 12.67
N LEU A 227 -4.75 -6.47 13.61
CA LEU A 227 -4.43 -6.48 15.03
C LEU A 227 -4.67 -7.85 15.68
N SER A 228 -5.69 -8.59 15.24
CA SER A 228 -5.99 -9.94 15.69
C SER A 228 -5.15 -11.02 14.99
N ALA A 229 -4.54 -10.73 13.82
CA ALA A 229 -3.54 -11.60 13.22
C ALA A 229 -2.39 -11.92 14.21
N ARG A 230 -1.96 -13.19 14.22
CA ARG A 230 -1.00 -13.74 15.21
C ARG A 230 0.38 -14.03 14.62
N ASP A 231 0.50 -14.02 13.30
CA ASP A 231 1.76 -14.21 12.57
C ASP A 231 2.74 -13.05 12.79
N SER A 232 4.01 -13.27 12.45
CA SER A 232 5.04 -12.21 12.53
C SER A 232 4.64 -11.01 11.67
N VAL A 233 4.91 -9.80 12.17
CA VAL A 233 4.79 -8.57 11.36
C VAL A 233 5.83 -8.52 10.24
N VAL A 234 6.98 -9.18 10.43
CA VAL A 234 8.04 -9.26 9.41
C VAL A 234 7.61 -10.23 8.31
N LEU A 235 7.93 -9.85 7.06
CA LEU A 235 7.52 -10.52 5.83
C LEU A 235 6.00 -10.46 5.56
N ASN A 236 5.17 -10.99 6.45
CA ASN A 236 3.74 -11.19 6.21
C ASN A 236 2.94 -9.89 6.06
N PHE A 237 3.36 -8.82 6.76
CA PHE A 237 2.61 -7.55 6.81
C PHE A 237 3.47 -6.31 6.52
N ASN A 238 4.64 -6.15 7.15
CA ASN A 238 5.44 -4.94 7.02
C ASN A 238 6.16 -4.86 5.66
N PRO A 239 5.88 -3.83 4.83
CA PRO A 239 6.62 -3.56 3.61
C PRO A 239 7.79 -2.60 3.87
N PHE A 240 8.58 -2.34 2.82
CA PHE A 240 9.54 -1.23 2.80
C PHE A 240 9.41 -0.37 1.53
N VAL A 241 9.92 0.86 1.61
CA VAL A 241 10.08 1.76 0.46
C VAL A 241 11.44 2.47 0.55
N CYS A 242 12.29 2.30 -0.46
CA CYS A 242 13.58 2.97 -0.58
C CYS A 242 13.44 4.37 -1.18
N PHE A 243 14.17 5.32 -0.62
CA PHE A 243 14.38 6.62 -1.24
C PHE A 243 15.31 6.48 -2.46
N ASN A 244 15.12 7.35 -3.46
CA ASN A 244 16.21 7.67 -4.40
C ASN A 244 17.42 8.25 -3.63
N PRO A 245 18.65 8.15 -4.16
CA PRO A 245 19.80 8.86 -3.61
C PRO A 245 19.57 10.37 -3.65
N ASP A 246 20.30 11.12 -2.83
CA ASP A 246 20.38 12.57 -2.99
C ASP A 246 21.08 12.88 -4.33
N PRO A 247 20.55 13.79 -5.18
CA PRO A 247 21.18 14.16 -6.44
C PRO A 247 22.62 14.68 -6.32
N ASN A 248 23.04 15.23 -5.16
CA ASN A 248 24.45 15.40 -4.86
C ASN A 248 24.97 14.19 -4.08
N ALA A 249 25.93 13.48 -4.69
CA ALA A 249 26.61 12.33 -4.11
C ALA A 249 27.11 12.57 -2.66
N GLU A 250 27.63 13.76 -2.36
CA GLU A 250 28.23 14.10 -1.07
C GLU A 250 27.21 14.10 0.09
N TYR A 251 25.93 14.34 -0.20
CA TYR A 251 24.84 14.31 0.79
C TYR A 251 24.34 12.88 1.09
N ASN A 252 24.93 11.87 0.44
CA ASN A 252 24.73 10.46 0.74
C ASN A 252 25.76 9.91 1.74
N ASP A 253 26.59 10.74 2.39
CA ASP A 253 27.27 10.31 3.63
C ASP A 253 26.24 9.88 4.69
N GLN A 254 26.49 8.77 5.38
CA GLN A 254 25.54 8.19 6.34
C GLN A 254 25.17 9.18 7.46
N LEU A 255 26.12 9.96 7.98
CA LEU A 255 25.88 10.90 9.07
C LEU A 255 25.13 12.15 8.58
N VAL A 256 25.55 12.75 7.47
CA VAL A 256 24.87 13.90 6.84
C VAL A 256 23.44 13.52 6.47
N ARG A 257 23.24 12.36 5.83
CA ARG A 257 21.92 11.91 5.36
C ARG A 257 20.99 11.56 6.52
N ALA A 258 21.48 10.81 7.52
CA ALA A 258 20.70 10.50 8.71
C ALA A 258 20.28 11.77 9.47
N THR A 259 21.19 12.74 9.62
CA THR A 259 20.89 14.02 10.31
C THR A 259 19.82 14.81 9.57
N ASN A 260 19.96 14.98 8.25
CA ASN A 260 18.97 15.69 7.44
C ASN A 260 17.61 14.97 7.46
N MET A 261 17.55 13.65 7.31
CA MET A 261 16.29 12.90 7.39
C MET A 261 15.62 12.99 8.77
N VAL A 262 16.38 12.99 9.87
CA VAL A 262 15.82 13.23 11.22
C VAL A 262 15.23 14.64 11.32
N CYS A 263 15.96 15.66 10.85
CA CYS A 263 15.50 17.05 10.91
C CYS A 263 14.23 17.27 10.07
N SER A 264 14.20 16.77 8.83
CA SER A 264 13.04 16.85 7.94
C SER A 264 11.85 16.03 8.46
N ALA A 265 12.08 14.89 9.12
CA ALA A 265 11.01 14.14 9.78
C ALA A 265 10.37 14.91 10.96
N VAL A 266 11.17 15.57 11.79
CA VAL A 266 10.65 16.47 12.85
C VAL A 266 9.95 17.68 12.26
N ARG A 267 10.48 18.29 11.18
CA ARG A 267 9.82 19.39 10.45
C ARG A 267 8.48 18.94 9.87
N PHE A 268 8.37 17.73 9.30
CA PHE A 268 7.09 17.16 8.87
C PHE A 268 6.11 17.05 10.04
N MET A 269 6.54 16.43 11.15
CA MET A 269 5.67 16.25 12.33
C MET A 269 5.19 17.60 12.89
N LYS A 270 6.07 18.61 12.96
CA LYS A 270 5.72 19.98 13.37
C LYS A 270 4.75 20.62 12.38
N THR A 271 4.96 20.47 11.08
CA THR A 271 4.06 20.99 10.02
C THR A 271 2.68 20.34 10.08
N LEU A 272 2.60 19.02 10.31
CA LEU A 272 1.33 18.30 10.53
C LEU A 272 0.61 18.76 11.81
N ARG A 273 1.30 18.74 12.96
CA ARG A 273 0.70 19.10 14.27
C ARG A 273 0.30 20.57 14.39
N ALA A 274 0.89 21.46 13.59
CA ALA A 274 0.52 22.86 13.49
C ALA A 274 -0.65 23.15 12.53
N GLU A 275 -1.27 22.13 11.92
CA GLU A 275 -2.27 22.26 10.83
C GLU A 275 -1.71 23.03 9.60
N LEU A 276 -0.39 22.99 9.39
CA LEU A 276 0.32 23.70 8.32
C LEU A 276 0.69 22.82 7.13
N LEU A 277 0.56 21.49 7.23
CA LEU A 277 0.70 20.56 6.09
C LEU A 277 -0.43 20.83 5.11
N GLU A 278 -0.14 20.93 3.81
CA GLU A 278 -1.23 21.04 2.83
C GLU A 278 -2.13 19.80 2.90
N PRO A 279 -3.48 19.94 2.95
CA PRO A 279 -4.38 18.80 3.00
C PRO A 279 -4.13 17.82 1.87
N GLU A 280 -4.29 16.52 2.13
CA GLU A 280 -4.17 15.51 1.09
C GLU A 280 -5.37 15.62 0.12
N VAL A 281 -5.10 15.84 -1.17
CA VAL A 281 -6.13 16.06 -2.19
C VAL A 281 -5.70 15.43 -3.51
N PHE A 282 -6.56 14.57 -4.07
CA PHE A 282 -6.39 14.08 -5.44
C PHE A 282 -7.01 15.05 -6.45
N HIS A 283 -6.19 15.58 -7.36
CA HIS A 283 -6.58 16.60 -8.33
C HIS A 283 -6.70 16.02 -9.75
N LEU A 284 -7.90 15.98 -10.35
CA LEU A 284 -8.05 15.60 -11.76
C LEU A 284 -7.48 16.66 -12.72
N ASN A 285 -7.41 17.93 -12.27
CA ASN A 285 -6.72 19.00 -12.99
C ASN A 285 -6.02 19.94 -11.99
N PRO A 286 -4.75 19.69 -11.65
CA PRO A 286 -3.97 20.53 -10.73
C PRO A 286 -3.95 22.00 -11.17
N ALA A 287 -3.73 22.29 -12.45
CA ALA A 287 -3.64 23.65 -12.98
C ALA A 287 -4.91 24.51 -12.79
N LYS A 288 -6.06 23.90 -12.45
CA LYS A 288 -7.28 24.62 -12.04
C LYS A 288 -7.55 24.59 -10.54
N SER A 289 -7.17 23.51 -9.85
CA SER A 289 -7.66 23.19 -8.50
C SER A 289 -6.58 23.17 -7.42
N ASP A 290 -5.33 22.91 -7.78
CA ASP A 290 -4.16 23.17 -6.94
C ASP A 290 -3.59 24.55 -7.30
N THR A 291 -4.29 25.60 -6.87
CA THR A 291 -3.89 26.97 -7.15
C THR A 291 -3.96 27.84 -5.92
N ASP A 292 -3.07 28.82 -5.85
CA ASP A 292 -2.98 29.80 -4.77
C ASP A 292 -4.30 30.62 -4.64
N GLY A 293 -5.00 30.84 -5.76
CA GLY A 293 -6.33 31.46 -5.79
C GLY A 293 -7.40 30.57 -5.15
N PHE A 294 -7.45 29.28 -5.53
CA PHE A 294 -8.37 28.32 -4.91
C PHE A 294 -8.08 28.15 -3.40
N LYS A 295 -6.81 27.97 -3.03
CA LYS A 295 -6.37 27.84 -1.62
C LYS A 295 -6.74 29.07 -0.77
N LYS A 296 -6.63 30.30 -1.32
CA LYS A 296 -7.05 31.54 -0.63
C LYS A 296 -8.56 31.71 -0.49
N PHE A 297 -9.35 31.10 -1.38
CA PHE A 297 -10.81 31.04 -1.29
C PHE A 297 -11.29 29.94 -0.32
N ILE A 298 -10.88 28.70 -0.55
CA ILE A 298 -11.46 27.50 0.08
C ILE A 298 -11.33 27.52 1.61
N ARG A 299 -10.23 28.06 2.13
CA ARG A 299 -9.98 28.24 3.58
C ARG A 299 -11.10 28.98 4.34
N TRP A 300 -11.89 29.80 3.66
CA TRP A 300 -13.02 30.54 4.25
C TRP A 300 -14.34 29.75 4.21
N VAL A 301 -14.43 28.68 3.42
CA VAL A 301 -15.59 27.78 3.41
C VAL A 301 -15.57 26.96 4.70
N PRO A 302 -16.67 26.90 5.48
CA PRO A 302 -16.69 26.10 6.70
C PRO A 302 -16.34 24.63 6.43
N SER A 303 -15.60 23.97 7.32
CA SER A 303 -15.16 22.57 7.14
C SER A 303 -16.30 21.55 6.99
N SER A 304 -17.54 21.92 7.33
CA SER A 304 -18.77 21.16 7.07
C SER A 304 -19.25 21.22 5.61
N LEU A 305 -18.69 22.10 4.79
CA LEU A 305 -19.02 22.31 3.37
C LEU A 305 -17.79 22.30 2.44
N SER A 306 -16.57 22.39 2.97
CA SER A 306 -15.32 22.54 2.21
C SER A 306 -15.08 21.46 1.14
N TRP A 307 -15.45 20.20 1.39
CA TRP A 307 -15.35 19.13 0.39
C TRP A 307 -16.15 19.45 -0.89
N TYR A 308 -17.35 20.04 -0.77
CA TYR A 308 -18.15 20.44 -1.95
C TYR A 308 -17.46 21.54 -2.76
N GLY A 309 -16.71 22.43 -2.09
CA GLY A 309 -15.89 23.46 -2.74
C GLY A 309 -14.76 22.87 -3.58
N ALA A 310 -14.09 21.82 -3.08
CA ALA A 310 -13.08 21.07 -3.85
C ALA A 310 -13.72 20.24 -4.98
N TYR A 311 -14.85 19.58 -4.72
CA TYR A 311 -15.57 18.78 -5.72
C TYR A 311 -16.00 19.61 -6.94
N MET A 312 -16.43 20.87 -6.74
CA MET A 312 -16.77 21.80 -7.83
C MET A 312 -15.60 22.14 -8.77
N VAL A 313 -14.34 21.94 -8.34
CA VAL A 313 -13.14 22.13 -9.18
C VAL A 313 -12.48 20.79 -9.56
N ASN A 314 -13.21 19.67 -9.46
CA ASN A 314 -12.72 18.32 -9.73
C ASN A 314 -11.51 17.89 -8.88
N ALA A 315 -11.48 18.36 -7.63
CA ALA A 315 -10.52 17.94 -6.61
C ALA A 315 -11.21 17.14 -5.51
N TYR A 316 -10.54 16.09 -5.04
CA TYR A 316 -11.07 15.10 -4.12
C TYR A 316 -10.18 15.03 -2.87
N PRO A 317 -10.51 15.78 -1.81
CA PRO A 317 -9.82 15.68 -0.54
C PRO A 317 -9.88 14.25 0.01
N LEU A 318 -8.78 13.81 0.61
CA LEU A 318 -8.63 12.47 1.17
C LEU A 318 -8.69 12.48 2.70
N ASP A 319 -8.97 11.33 3.28
CA ASP A 319 -8.97 11.08 4.72
C ASP A 319 -7.54 11.13 5.28
N MET A 320 -7.39 11.88 6.37
CA MET A 320 -6.12 12.07 7.07
C MET A 320 -6.18 11.56 8.52
N SER A 321 -7.22 10.81 8.90
CA SER A 321 -7.43 10.31 10.28
C SER A 321 -6.31 9.40 10.77
N GLN A 322 -5.52 8.80 9.86
CA GLN A 322 -4.40 7.92 10.17
C GLN A 322 -3.08 8.68 10.43
N TYR A 323 -2.94 9.94 9.96
CA TYR A 323 -1.64 10.62 9.84
C TYR A 323 -0.94 10.85 11.18
N PHE A 324 -1.69 11.02 12.27
CA PHE A 324 -1.11 11.20 13.61
C PHE A 324 -0.28 9.98 14.06
N ARG A 325 -0.61 8.77 13.57
CA ARG A 325 0.07 7.53 13.92
C ARG A 325 1.42 7.33 13.25
N LEU A 326 1.84 8.22 12.35
CA LEU A 326 3.24 8.28 11.90
C LEU A 326 4.18 8.43 13.10
N PHE A 327 3.86 9.30 14.06
CA PHE A 327 4.81 9.72 15.10
C PHE A 327 4.40 9.29 16.52
N ASN A 328 5.39 9.13 17.38
CA ASN A 328 5.26 8.72 18.79
C ASN A 328 4.41 7.45 19.00
N SER A 329 4.36 6.57 18.00
CA SER A 329 3.40 5.47 17.92
C SER A 329 4.08 4.12 17.75
N THR A 330 3.43 3.07 18.24
CA THR A 330 3.88 1.68 18.13
C THR A 330 2.69 0.74 18.22
N ARG A 331 2.79 -0.40 17.55
CA ARG A 331 1.99 -1.59 17.87
C ARG A 331 2.53 -2.20 19.17
N ILE A 332 1.65 -2.60 20.07
CA ILE A 332 1.98 -3.33 21.30
C ILE A 332 1.39 -4.74 21.17
N PRO A 333 2.19 -5.82 21.30
CA PRO A 333 1.68 -7.18 21.29
C PRO A 333 0.81 -7.43 22.52
N LYS A 334 -0.30 -8.13 22.32
CA LYS A 334 -1.22 -8.58 23.38
C LYS A 334 -1.78 -9.94 22.98
N ARG A 335 -2.18 -10.77 23.94
CA ARG A 335 -2.81 -12.06 23.66
C ARG A 335 -4.09 -11.86 22.84
N GLY A 336 -4.23 -12.60 21.74
CA GLY A 336 -5.40 -12.59 20.85
C GLY A 336 -5.54 -11.37 19.92
N ARG A 337 -5.35 -10.13 20.43
CA ARG A 337 -5.46 -8.90 19.61
C ARG A 337 -4.59 -7.76 20.13
N ASP A 338 -3.71 -7.26 19.28
CA ASP A 338 -2.73 -6.20 19.57
C ASP A 338 -3.35 -4.79 19.73
N GLU A 339 -2.58 -3.88 20.32
CA GLU A 339 -2.98 -2.50 20.65
C GLU A 339 -2.15 -1.46 19.87
N LEU A 340 -2.78 -0.39 19.36
CA LEU A 340 -2.08 0.72 18.68
C LEU A 340 -1.89 1.93 19.60
N PHE A 341 -0.73 1.98 20.24
CA PHE A 341 -0.34 3.02 21.18
C PHE A 341 0.21 4.28 20.50
N THR A 342 -0.05 5.45 21.09
CA THR A 342 0.50 6.76 20.69
C THR A 342 0.71 7.64 21.93
N ASN A 343 1.85 8.32 22.04
CA ASN A 343 2.12 9.31 23.10
C ASN A 343 2.78 10.58 22.55
N GLU A 344 1.98 11.53 22.05
CA GLU A 344 2.44 12.75 21.38
C GLU A 344 3.37 13.66 22.20
N LYS A 345 3.48 13.42 23.52
CA LYS A 345 4.39 14.14 24.43
C LYS A 345 5.85 13.64 24.37
N GLY A 346 6.12 12.53 23.67
CA GLY A 346 7.48 12.03 23.49
C GLY A 346 8.31 12.97 22.61
N ARG A 347 9.49 13.36 23.09
CA ARG A 347 10.39 14.32 22.41
C ARG A 347 11.65 13.67 21.83
N HIS A 348 11.88 12.40 22.14
CA HIS A 348 13.12 11.69 21.88
C HIS A 348 13.06 10.79 20.64
N LEU A 349 14.21 10.68 19.97
CA LEU A 349 14.46 9.67 18.95
C LEU A 349 14.78 8.32 19.62
N LEU A 350 14.42 7.22 18.96
CA LEU A 350 15.05 5.93 19.18
C LEU A 350 16.04 5.70 18.04
N VAL A 351 17.31 5.44 18.36
CA VAL A 351 18.32 5.02 17.39
C VAL A 351 18.72 3.58 17.69
N MET A 352 18.79 2.75 16.66
CA MET A 352 19.36 1.42 16.71
C MET A 352 20.62 1.37 15.83
N ARG A 353 21.72 0.87 16.40
CA ARG A 353 22.96 0.58 15.68
C ARG A 353 23.59 -0.68 16.26
N ASN A 354 23.98 -1.63 15.40
CA ASN A 354 24.57 -2.90 15.80
C ASN A 354 23.72 -3.67 16.86
N GLY A 355 22.38 -3.54 16.79
CA GLY A 355 21.44 -4.12 17.77
C GLY A 355 21.38 -3.41 19.13
N ASN A 356 22.26 -2.45 19.40
CA ASN A 356 22.21 -1.59 20.58
C ASN A 356 21.19 -0.46 20.40
N MET A 357 20.54 -0.03 21.48
CA MET A 357 19.48 0.97 21.48
C MET A 357 19.90 2.25 22.22
N TYR A 358 19.70 3.41 21.61
CA TYR A 358 20.08 4.72 22.12
C TYR A 358 18.90 5.69 22.03
N VAL A 359 18.79 6.64 22.97
CA VAL A 359 17.80 7.72 22.91
C VAL A 359 18.38 9.08 23.29
N PHE A 360 17.94 10.12 22.60
CA PHE A 360 18.20 11.53 22.90
C PHE A 360 17.01 12.38 22.44
N ASP A 361 16.83 13.59 23.01
CA ASP A 361 15.77 14.51 22.58
C ASP A 361 16.07 15.10 21.19
N ILE A 362 15.11 15.04 20.26
CA ILE A 362 15.15 15.74 18.97
C ILE A 362 14.19 16.93 18.92
N ILE A 363 13.45 17.15 20.02
CA ILE A 363 12.54 18.27 20.24
C ILE A 363 12.88 18.88 21.59
N ASP A 364 13.09 20.19 21.67
CA ASP A 364 13.43 20.87 22.93
C ASP A 364 12.24 20.96 23.91
N ARG A 365 12.42 21.63 25.06
CA ARG A 365 11.35 21.75 26.07
C ARG A 365 10.22 22.70 25.67
N ASP A 366 10.47 23.61 24.72
CA ASP A 366 9.52 24.61 24.22
C ASP A 366 8.80 24.13 22.94
N GLY A 367 9.20 22.99 22.38
CA GLY A 367 8.60 22.32 21.22
C GLY A 367 9.30 22.60 19.88
N ASN A 368 10.49 23.19 19.88
CA ASN A 368 11.29 23.42 18.67
C ASN A 368 12.06 22.15 18.26
N LEU A 369 12.57 22.14 17.03
CA LEU A 369 13.57 21.15 16.60
C LEU A 369 14.88 21.45 17.36
N VAL A 370 15.50 20.44 17.96
CA VAL A 370 16.87 20.56 18.52
C VAL A 370 17.84 20.91 17.39
N GLU A 371 18.84 21.76 17.67
CA GLU A 371 19.72 22.32 16.64
C GLU A 371 20.33 21.22 15.75
N PRO A 372 20.28 21.33 14.41
CA PRO A 372 20.72 20.25 13.51
C PRO A 372 22.18 19.81 13.75
N ALA A 373 23.05 20.71 14.18
CA ALA A 373 24.45 20.40 14.53
C ALA A 373 24.59 19.62 15.85
N GLU A 374 23.66 19.77 16.80
CA GLU A 374 23.59 18.98 18.04
C GLU A 374 23.07 17.56 17.73
N ILE A 375 22.04 17.44 16.88
CA ILE A 375 21.58 16.14 16.35
C ILE A 375 22.72 15.44 15.58
N GLN A 376 23.47 16.16 14.75
CA GLN A 376 24.65 15.62 14.06
C GLN A 376 25.73 15.13 15.05
N ALA A 377 25.97 15.86 16.14
CA ALA A 377 26.94 15.46 17.17
C ALA A 377 26.50 14.18 17.90
N HIS A 378 25.22 14.07 18.25
CA HIS A 378 24.65 12.87 18.89
C HIS A 378 24.67 11.65 17.97
N LEU A 379 24.34 11.81 16.68
CA LEU A 379 24.43 10.72 15.70
C LEU A 379 25.89 10.33 15.42
N ARG A 380 26.83 11.29 15.36
CA ARG A 380 28.27 11.02 15.27
C ARG A 380 28.78 10.24 16.47
N TYR A 381 28.33 10.58 17.68
CA TYR A 381 28.65 9.86 18.91
C TYR A 381 28.19 8.39 18.84
N ILE A 382 26.96 8.13 18.40
CA ILE A 382 26.43 6.76 18.24
C ILE A 382 27.16 5.97 17.13
N LEU A 383 27.53 6.61 16.02
CA LEU A 383 28.36 6.00 14.97
C LEU A 383 29.81 5.74 15.42
N SER A 384 30.30 6.50 16.40
CA SER A 384 31.63 6.33 16.99
C SER A 384 31.67 5.33 18.15
N ASP A 385 30.50 4.86 18.63
CA ASP A 385 30.42 3.91 19.75
C ASP A 385 31.05 2.55 19.34
N PRO A 386 32.09 2.07 20.07
CA PRO A 386 32.75 0.80 19.79
C PRO A 386 32.04 -0.41 20.42
N THR A 387 30.89 -0.22 21.08
CA THR A 387 30.15 -1.30 21.75
C THR A 387 29.76 -2.39 20.74
N PRO A 388 30.14 -3.66 20.98
CA PRO A 388 29.81 -4.76 20.09
C PRO A 388 28.31 -5.07 20.09
N ALA A 389 27.86 -5.92 19.17
CA ALA A 389 26.50 -6.43 19.17
C ALA A 389 26.19 -7.09 20.53
N PRO A 390 25.02 -6.81 21.15
CA PRO A 390 24.64 -7.46 22.39
C PRO A 390 24.41 -8.95 22.12
N ALA A 391 24.84 -9.81 23.04
CA ALA A 391 24.64 -11.27 22.94
C ALA A 391 23.14 -11.68 22.86
N PHE A 392 22.25 -10.77 23.23
CA PHE A 392 20.80 -10.91 23.19
C PHE A 392 20.14 -9.64 22.60
N PRO A 393 20.12 -9.47 21.27
CA PRO A 393 19.57 -8.28 20.63
C PRO A 393 18.04 -8.27 20.70
N LEU A 394 17.47 -7.34 21.47
CA LEU A 394 16.02 -7.30 21.74
C LEU A 394 15.14 -6.95 20.53
N GLY A 395 15.71 -6.36 19.46
CA GLY A 395 14.96 -6.05 18.24
C GLY A 395 14.23 -7.25 17.66
N VAL A 396 14.88 -8.42 17.67
CA VAL A 396 14.36 -9.65 17.06
C VAL A 396 13.11 -10.18 17.75
N LEU A 397 12.84 -9.81 19.01
CA LEU A 397 11.59 -10.16 19.69
C LEU A 397 10.36 -9.55 19.01
N THR A 398 10.50 -8.39 18.36
CA THR A 398 9.40 -7.78 17.58
C THR A 398 9.07 -8.56 16.29
N SER A 399 9.90 -9.54 15.91
CA SER A 399 9.66 -10.43 14.77
C SER A 399 9.00 -11.77 15.14
N GLU A 400 8.68 -12.01 16.41
CA GLU A 400 8.01 -13.25 16.82
C GLU A 400 6.51 -13.29 16.44
N ASN A 401 5.93 -14.49 16.59
CA ASN A 401 4.48 -14.65 16.71
C ASN A 401 3.92 -13.70 17.79
N ARG A 402 2.77 -13.09 17.54
CA ARG A 402 2.25 -11.98 18.37
C ARG A 402 1.85 -12.40 19.79
N ASP A 403 1.42 -13.64 20.00
CA ASP A 403 1.13 -14.16 21.35
C ASP A 403 2.41 -14.54 22.10
N VAL A 404 3.42 -15.09 21.40
CA VAL A 404 4.76 -15.35 21.96
C VAL A 404 5.44 -14.05 22.38
N TRP A 405 5.42 -13.04 21.50
CA TRP A 405 5.96 -11.71 21.82
C TRP A 405 5.16 -11.02 22.93
N ALA A 406 3.83 -11.18 23.00
CA ALA A 406 3.05 -10.65 24.12
C ALA A 406 3.55 -11.19 25.47
N GLU A 407 3.75 -12.50 25.60
CA GLU A 407 4.26 -13.09 26.84
C GLU A 407 5.71 -12.72 27.15
N LEU A 408 6.58 -12.67 26.12
CA LEU A 408 7.97 -12.23 26.32
C LEU A 408 8.05 -10.74 26.69
N ARG A 409 7.14 -9.89 26.20
CA ARG A 409 7.05 -8.47 26.58
C ARG A 409 6.46 -8.29 27.99
N GLU A 410 5.47 -9.11 28.38
CA GLU A 410 4.99 -9.21 29.78
C GLU A 410 6.15 -9.59 30.72
N THR A 411 6.95 -10.60 30.33
CA THR A 411 8.15 -11.05 31.06
C THR A 411 9.21 -9.93 31.14
N LEU A 412 9.48 -9.22 30.04
CA LEU A 412 10.46 -8.13 29.96
C LEU A 412 10.08 -6.94 30.86
N VAL A 413 8.79 -6.62 30.95
CA VAL A 413 8.24 -5.61 31.86
C VAL A 413 8.37 -6.06 33.32
N ALA A 414 8.05 -7.32 33.63
CA ALA A 414 8.20 -7.90 34.96
C ALA A 414 9.66 -7.94 35.46
N ALA A 415 10.62 -8.13 34.55
CA ALA A 415 12.06 -8.02 34.82
C ALA A 415 12.57 -6.58 35.06
N GLY A 416 11.67 -5.62 35.32
CA GLY A 416 11.99 -4.24 35.70
C GLY A 416 12.24 -3.27 34.55
N ASN A 417 11.97 -3.67 33.30
CA ASN A 417 12.25 -2.82 32.12
C ASN A 417 11.08 -1.91 31.70
N ALA A 418 10.02 -1.82 32.51
CA ALA A 418 8.78 -1.08 32.18
C ALA A 418 9.02 0.32 31.58
N GLU A 419 9.84 1.16 32.21
CA GLU A 419 10.15 2.50 31.70
C GLU A 419 11.00 2.46 30.41
N LYS A 420 11.91 1.50 30.25
CA LYS A 420 12.76 1.35 29.05
C LYS A 420 11.93 0.96 27.83
N VAL A 421 10.98 0.04 28.01
CA VAL A 421 10.00 -0.36 26.99
C VAL A 421 9.10 0.83 26.61
N LYS A 422 8.56 1.54 27.60
CA LYS A 422 7.76 2.77 27.41
C LYS A 422 8.53 3.90 26.70
N ILE A 423 9.84 4.00 26.91
CA ILE A 423 10.73 4.90 26.16
C ILE A 423 10.81 4.49 24.69
N VAL A 424 11.04 3.20 24.38
CA VAL A 424 11.02 2.66 23.01
C VAL A 424 9.65 2.90 22.33
N ASP A 425 8.56 2.57 23.01
CA ASP A 425 7.18 2.74 22.50
C ASP A 425 6.89 4.19 22.07
N SER A 426 7.25 5.15 22.93
CA SER A 426 6.86 6.58 22.79
C SER A 426 7.85 7.46 22.02
N ALA A 427 8.99 6.92 21.58
CA ALA A 427 9.94 7.62 20.72
C ALA A 427 9.27 8.14 19.43
N VAL A 428 9.70 9.30 18.93
CA VAL A 428 9.05 10.02 17.82
C VAL A 428 8.96 9.14 16.57
N PHE A 429 10.05 8.43 16.23
CA PHE A 429 10.12 7.28 15.31
C PHE A 429 11.36 6.46 15.68
N CYS A 430 11.70 5.43 14.90
CA CYS A 430 12.98 4.70 15.02
C CYS A 430 13.92 5.04 13.86
N LEU A 431 15.20 5.31 14.15
CA LEU A 431 16.27 5.42 13.17
C LEU A 431 17.16 4.18 13.29
N CYS A 432 17.40 3.47 12.20
CA CYS A 432 18.32 2.34 12.14
C CYS A 432 19.56 2.77 11.33
N LEU A 433 20.73 2.72 11.96
CA LEU A 433 22.02 2.95 11.32
C LEU A 433 22.67 1.58 11.13
N ASP A 434 22.81 1.16 9.87
CA ASP A 434 23.45 -0.11 9.52
C ASP A 434 24.91 0.16 9.12
N ASP A 435 25.85 -0.60 9.69
CA ASP A 435 27.29 -0.50 9.37
C ASP A 435 27.68 -1.21 8.05
N GLU A 436 26.70 -1.71 7.30
CA GLU A 436 26.85 -2.41 6.01
C GLU A 436 26.58 -1.49 4.82
N SER A 437 27.31 -1.71 3.71
CA SER A 437 27.07 -1.07 2.41
C SER A 437 26.36 -2.05 1.48
N MET A 438 25.38 -1.54 0.74
CA MET A 438 24.54 -2.31 -0.16
C MET A 438 25.31 -2.66 -1.45
N GLN A 439 24.92 -3.77 -2.08
CA GLN A 439 25.63 -4.32 -3.25
C GLN A 439 24.81 -4.25 -4.54
N ASP A 440 23.52 -4.58 -4.45
CA ASP A 440 22.56 -4.60 -5.55
C ASP A 440 21.11 -4.44 -5.02
N HIS A 441 20.12 -4.41 -5.91
CA HIS A 441 18.71 -4.27 -5.55
C HIS A 441 18.15 -5.45 -4.73
N ILE A 442 18.77 -6.63 -4.79
CA ILE A 442 18.39 -7.81 -4.00
C ILE A 442 18.85 -7.61 -2.55
N HIS A 443 20.11 -7.23 -2.36
CA HIS A 443 20.68 -6.90 -1.06
C HIS A 443 19.91 -5.73 -0.41
N ILE A 444 19.69 -4.63 -1.14
CA ILE A 444 18.84 -3.51 -0.69
C ILE A 444 17.48 -4.02 -0.21
N SER A 445 16.79 -4.82 -1.03
CA SER A 445 15.45 -5.29 -0.70
C SER A 445 15.43 -6.19 0.54
N ARG A 446 16.42 -7.07 0.71
CA ARG A 446 16.56 -7.90 1.92
C ARG A 446 16.83 -7.06 3.17
N ASN A 447 17.77 -6.12 3.11
CA ASN A 447 18.12 -5.29 4.26
C ASN A 447 16.98 -4.36 4.71
N MET A 448 16.26 -3.79 3.74
CA MET A 448 15.19 -2.83 4.02
C MET A 448 13.86 -3.51 4.37
N LEU A 449 13.57 -4.71 3.85
CA LEU A 449 12.39 -5.51 4.23
C LEU A 449 12.52 -6.15 5.61
N HIS A 450 13.68 -6.74 5.91
CA HIS A 450 13.89 -7.49 7.15
C HIS A 450 15.25 -7.23 7.82
N GLY A 451 16.35 -7.12 7.08
CA GLY A 451 17.69 -7.03 7.69
C GLY A 451 18.08 -8.33 8.40
N ASP A 452 18.91 -8.22 9.45
CA ASP A 452 19.45 -9.35 10.21
C ASP A 452 18.57 -9.81 11.40
N GLY A 453 17.50 -9.06 11.69
CA GLY A 453 16.62 -9.27 12.85
C GLY A 453 17.01 -8.45 14.09
N CYS A 454 18.26 -8.00 14.20
CA CYS A 454 18.80 -7.37 15.40
C CYS A 454 18.65 -5.85 15.37
N ASN A 455 18.90 -5.21 14.22
CA ASN A 455 18.99 -3.74 14.12
C ASN A 455 17.67 -3.05 13.71
N ARG A 456 16.53 -3.57 14.19
CA ARG A 456 15.16 -3.10 13.84
C ARG A 456 14.21 -3.20 15.04
N TRP A 457 13.15 -2.38 15.04
CA TRP A 457 12.00 -2.51 15.95
C TRP A 457 10.71 -2.51 15.13
N TYR A 458 10.31 -3.69 14.63
CA TYR A 458 9.23 -3.84 13.62
C TYR A 458 7.83 -3.46 14.11
N ASP A 459 7.66 -3.31 15.42
CA ASP A 459 6.45 -2.81 16.06
C ASP A 459 6.27 -1.28 15.91
N LYS A 460 7.34 -0.52 15.60
CA LYS A 460 7.26 0.94 15.49
C LYS A 460 6.40 1.34 14.29
N SER A 461 5.66 2.45 14.41
CA SER A 461 4.88 3.02 13.29
C SER A 461 5.67 3.07 11.99
N PHE A 462 6.91 3.57 12.05
CA PHE A 462 7.94 3.32 11.04
C PHE A 462 9.35 3.36 11.63
N SER A 463 10.28 2.77 10.89
CA SER A 463 11.73 2.94 11.03
C SER A 463 12.30 3.57 9.76
N ILE A 464 13.08 4.65 9.90
CA ILE A 464 13.99 5.11 8.83
C ILE A 464 15.25 4.28 8.95
N ILE A 465 15.70 3.68 7.86
CA ILE A 465 16.94 2.90 7.80
C ILE A 465 17.92 3.67 6.92
N ILE A 466 19.17 3.85 7.38
CA ILE A 466 20.27 4.44 6.62
C ILE A 466 21.46 3.47 6.65
N ALA A 467 21.79 2.88 5.50
CA ALA A 467 22.98 2.06 5.31
C ALA A 467 24.27 2.93 5.29
N LYS A 468 25.44 2.28 5.34
CA LYS A 468 26.75 2.95 5.44
C LYS A 468 27.16 3.73 4.19
N ASP A 469 26.61 3.35 3.04
CA ASP A 469 26.69 4.07 1.76
C ASP A 469 25.61 5.15 1.61
N GLY A 470 24.84 5.41 2.67
CA GLY A 470 23.72 6.34 2.67
C GLY A 470 22.45 5.83 1.99
N GLN A 471 22.38 4.57 1.52
CA GLN A 471 21.13 4.05 0.96
C GLN A 471 20.05 4.04 2.05
N ALA A 472 18.96 4.75 1.77
CA ALA A 472 17.92 5.06 2.74
C ALA A 472 16.59 4.39 2.40
N ALA A 473 15.83 4.00 3.42
CA ALA A 473 14.48 3.45 3.27
C ALA A 473 13.58 3.74 4.48
N ILE A 474 12.28 3.50 4.30
CA ILE A 474 11.29 3.37 5.38
C ILE A 474 10.81 1.92 5.42
N ASN A 475 10.93 1.27 6.57
CA ASN A 475 10.19 0.04 6.92
C ASN A 475 9.04 0.43 7.87
N PHE A 476 7.81 -0.05 7.67
CA PHE A 476 6.67 0.40 8.48
C PHE A 476 5.70 -0.71 8.89
N GLU A 477 5.13 -0.56 10.09
CA GLU A 477 4.11 -1.49 10.60
C GLU A 477 2.79 -1.28 9.86
N HIS A 478 2.20 -2.34 9.29
CA HIS A 478 1.06 -2.18 8.37
C HIS A 478 -0.29 -2.00 9.08
N SER A 479 -0.47 -2.47 10.33
CA SER A 479 -1.81 -2.44 10.95
C SER A 479 -2.38 -1.05 11.21
N TRP A 480 -1.52 -0.03 11.42
CA TRP A 480 -1.99 1.32 11.77
C TRP A 480 -2.56 2.15 10.60
N GLY A 481 -2.32 1.79 9.34
CA GLY A 481 -2.78 2.58 8.20
C GLY A 481 -2.56 1.94 6.82
N ASP A 482 -2.94 2.66 5.76
CA ASP A 482 -2.95 2.15 4.37
C ASP A 482 -1.79 2.69 3.51
N GLY A 483 -0.66 3.04 4.12
CA GLY A 483 0.54 3.52 3.43
C GLY A 483 0.46 4.94 2.82
N VAL A 484 -0.73 5.49 2.56
CA VAL A 484 -0.92 6.86 1.99
C VAL A 484 -0.19 7.93 2.82
N ALA A 485 -0.32 7.88 4.15
CA ALA A 485 0.37 8.78 5.06
C ALA A 485 1.91 8.60 5.02
N VAL A 486 2.39 7.38 4.81
CA VAL A 486 3.82 7.08 4.66
C VAL A 486 4.36 7.60 3.33
N LEU A 487 3.61 7.45 2.23
CA LEU A 487 3.99 7.98 0.92
C LEU A 487 4.02 9.52 0.94
N ARG A 488 3.04 10.18 1.57
CA ARG A 488 3.07 11.64 1.75
C ARG A 488 4.29 12.07 2.58
N PHE A 489 4.55 11.39 3.69
CA PHE A 489 5.72 11.64 4.53
C PHE A 489 7.03 11.50 3.73
N LEU A 490 7.21 10.37 3.04
CA LEU A 490 8.38 10.05 2.21
C LEU A 490 8.62 11.14 1.14
N ASN A 491 7.59 11.51 0.38
CA ASN A 491 7.69 12.52 -0.66
C ASN A 491 8.12 13.90 -0.11
N GLU A 492 7.53 14.30 1.00
CA GLU A 492 7.76 15.62 1.62
C GLU A 492 9.13 15.70 2.30
N ILE A 493 9.59 14.64 2.97
CA ILE A 493 10.94 14.65 3.58
C ILE A 493 12.04 14.48 2.54
N PHE A 494 11.86 13.67 1.48
CA PHE A 494 12.83 13.58 0.40
C PHE A 494 13.05 14.93 -0.29
N LYS A 495 11.94 15.62 -0.61
CA LYS A 495 11.98 16.98 -1.16
C LYS A 495 12.69 17.94 -0.20
N ASP A 496 12.39 17.88 1.09
CA ASP A 496 13.01 18.77 2.07
C ASP A 496 14.51 18.53 2.23
N THR A 497 14.96 17.27 2.29
CA THR A 497 16.39 16.95 2.42
C THR A 497 17.20 17.29 1.18
N THR A 498 16.60 17.23 -0.02
CA THR A 498 17.29 17.47 -1.30
C THR A 498 17.25 18.95 -1.72
N GLU A 499 16.13 19.66 -1.51
CA GLU A 499 16.02 21.09 -1.85
C GLU A 499 16.57 22.00 -0.75
N ARG A 500 16.48 21.59 0.53
CA ARG A 500 16.78 22.44 1.70
C ARG A 500 17.40 21.64 2.88
N PRO A 501 18.51 20.89 2.67
CA PRO A 501 19.24 20.26 3.76
C PRO A 501 19.64 21.30 4.82
N LEU A 502 19.58 20.92 6.09
CA LEU A 502 19.99 21.78 7.22
C LEU A 502 21.44 21.55 7.65
N VAL A 503 22.05 20.46 7.17
CA VAL A 503 23.44 20.08 7.43
C VAL A 503 24.07 19.71 6.09
N HIS A 504 25.24 20.30 5.81
CA HIS A 504 25.98 20.10 4.57
C HIS A 504 27.28 19.32 4.85
N PRO A 505 27.88 18.63 3.86
CA PRO A 505 29.14 17.90 4.04
C PRO A 505 30.27 18.74 4.65
N ASP A 506 30.45 19.98 4.19
CA ASP A 506 31.46 20.93 4.71
C ASP A 506 31.07 21.60 6.03
N SER A 507 29.91 21.27 6.63
CA SER A 507 29.48 21.83 7.92
C SER A 507 30.36 21.28 9.03
N ALA A 508 31.43 22.01 9.34
CA ALA A 508 32.55 21.62 10.20
C ALA A 508 32.15 20.64 11.31
N ALA A 509 32.59 19.38 11.15
CA ALA A 509 32.11 18.20 11.85
C ALA A 509 32.51 18.13 13.35
N GLY A 510 32.07 19.12 14.12
CA GLY A 510 32.46 19.37 15.51
C GLY A 510 32.13 20.79 16.02
N ALA A 511 31.47 21.65 15.23
CA ALA A 511 31.19 23.04 15.63
C ALA A 511 30.23 23.20 16.83
N ALA A 512 29.36 22.22 17.08
CA ALA A 512 28.48 22.21 18.25
C ALA A 512 29.21 21.64 19.48
N SER A 513 29.52 22.52 20.45
CA SER A 513 30.14 22.16 21.74
C SER A 513 29.13 21.53 22.71
N VAL A 514 28.59 20.35 22.35
CA VAL A 514 27.55 19.63 23.11
C VAL A 514 28.06 18.33 23.71
N ASP A 515 27.77 18.12 25.00
CA ASP A 515 28.09 16.88 25.72
C ASP A 515 27.12 15.75 25.32
N SER A 516 27.48 15.08 24.22
CA SER A 516 26.73 13.93 23.71
C SER A 516 26.76 12.73 24.66
N ALA A 517 27.75 12.62 25.56
CA ALA A 517 27.83 11.51 26.51
C ALA A 517 26.84 11.67 27.68
N SER A 518 26.48 12.91 28.05
CA SER A 518 25.37 13.18 28.98
C SER A 518 23.99 13.22 28.29
N ALA A 519 23.92 13.62 27.02
CA ALA A 519 22.66 13.76 26.29
C ALA A 519 22.13 12.46 25.67
N VAL A 520 23.01 11.60 25.15
CA VAL A 520 22.65 10.31 24.54
C VAL A 520 22.67 9.21 25.60
N ARG A 521 21.51 8.58 25.83
CA ARG A 521 21.37 7.46 26.78
C ARG A 521 21.20 6.13 26.04
N THR A 522 22.17 5.24 26.21
CA THR A 522 22.07 3.82 25.83
C THR A 522 21.08 3.09 26.74
N LEU A 523 20.16 2.30 26.17
CA LEU A 523 19.13 1.57 26.90
C LEU A 523 19.61 0.15 27.25
N GLN A 524 20.17 -0.02 28.45
CA GLN A 524 20.57 -1.34 28.96
C GLN A 524 19.36 -2.07 29.57
N PHE A 525 18.97 -3.21 29.01
CA PHE A 525 17.85 -4.03 29.50
C PHE A 525 18.31 -5.14 30.43
N THR A 526 17.51 -5.41 31.47
CA THR A 526 17.71 -6.51 32.42
C THR A 526 17.02 -7.75 31.87
N LEU A 527 17.77 -8.81 31.58
CA LEU A 527 17.24 -10.08 31.07
C LEU A 527 17.39 -11.17 32.13
N ASP A 528 16.50 -12.15 32.08
CA ASP A 528 16.61 -13.41 32.81
C ASP A 528 16.79 -14.58 31.81
N GLY A 529 17.02 -15.79 32.32
CA GLY A 529 17.17 -16.98 31.48
C GLY A 529 15.96 -17.33 30.60
N LYS A 530 14.75 -16.82 30.89
CA LYS A 530 13.58 -16.97 30.02
C LYS A 530 13.66 -15.99 28.85
N LEU A 531 14.00 -14.74 29.11
CA LEU A 531 14.19 -13.69 28.10
C LEU A 531 15.38 -13.98 27.18
N GLU A 532 16.52 -14.42 27.74
CA GLU A 532 17.69 -14.84 26.97
C GLU A 532 17.37 -15.96 25.97
N ASN A 533 16.65 -16.99 26.43
CA ASN A 533 16.22 -18.10 25.58
C ASN A 533 15.11 -17.67 24.60
N GLY A 534 14.24 -16.73 24.99
CA GLY A 534 13.28 -16.10 24.09
C GLY A 534 13.95 -15.36 22.92
N VAL A 535 15.01 -14.60 23.18
CA VAL A 535 15.79 -13.90 22.13
C VAL A 535 16.48 -14.89 21.19
N LYS A 536 17.11 -15.95 21.74
CA LYS A 536 17.71 -17.03 20.93
C LYS A 536 16.66 -17.69 20.02
N LYS A 537 15.51 -18.08 20.59
CA LYS A 537 14.42 -18.74 19.86
C LYS A 537 13.81 -17.83 18.79
N ALA A 538 13.64 -16.53 19.08
CA ALA A 538 13.20 -15.53 18.12
C ALA A 538 14.19 -15.37 16.96
N LYS A 539 15.52 -15.38 17.21
CA LYS A 539 16.54 -15.33 16.15
C LYS A 539 16.54 -16.59 15.29
N GLU A 540 16.44 -17.78 15.89
CA GLU A 540 16.27 -19.05 15.15
C GLU A 540 15.02 -19.05 14.26
N ASN A 541 13.90 -18.52 14.76
CA ASN A 541 12.64 -18.42 14.04
C ASN A 541 12.71 -17.40 12.90
N PHE A 542 13.31 -16.23 13.14
CA PHE A 542 13.58 -15.19 12.14
C PHE A 542 14.47 -15.73 11.01
N ASP A 543 15.62 -16.32 11.35
CA ASP A 543 16.58 -16.85 10.38
C ASP A 543 15.96 -17.96 9.54
N SER A 544 15.16 -18.84 10.16
CA SER A 544 14.36 -19.85 9.47
C SER A 544 13.32 -19.25 8.53
N ALA A 545 12.78 -18.05 8.81
CA ALA A 545 11.84 -17.36 7.91
C ALA A 545 12.56 -16.68 6.74
N VAL A 546 13.55 -15.83 7.01
CA VAL A 546 14.22 -15.01 5.98
C VAL A 546 15.16 -15.82 5.07
N SER A 547 15.60 -17.02 5.50
CA SER A 547 16.35 -17.94 4.63
C SER A 547 15.48 -18.61 3.56
N LYS A 548 14.14 -18.58 3.70
CA LYS A 548 13.19 -19.12 2.72
C LYS A 548 12.76 -18.08 1.68
N LEU A 549 12.98 -16.79 1.96
CA LEU A 549 12.62 -15.70 1.07
C LEU A 549 13.66 -15.55 -0.05
N ALA A 550 13.23 -15.69 -1.30
CA ALA A 550 13.97 -15.21 -2.47
C ALA A 550 13.43 -13.82 -2.87
N VAL A 551 14.31 -12.96 -3.39
CA VAL A 551 13.96 -11.64 -3.94
C VAL A 551 14.79 -11.42 -5.19
N ASP A 552 14.20 -10.83 -6.23
CA ASP A 552 14.85 -10.45 -7.48
C ASP A 552 14.16 -9.22 -8.09
N ALA A 553 14.82 -8.49 -8.99
CA ALA A 553 14.30 -7.24 -9.54
C ALA A 553 14.70 -7.02 -11.01
N ILE A 554 13.85 -6.32 -11.77
CA ILE A 554 14.13 -5.93 -13.17
C ILE A 554 13.79 -4.46 -13.44
N GLU A 555 14.54 -3.88 -14.38
CA GLU A 555 14.28 -2.60 -15.01
C GLU A 555 14.03 -2.82 -16.52
N PHE A 556 12.78 -2.77 -16.96
CA PHE A 556 12.44 -2.87 -18.39
C PHE A 556 12.60 -1.50 -19.07
N LYS A 557 13.72 -1.31 -19.78
CA LYS A 557 14.15 -0.02 -20.35
C LYS A 557 13.77 0.20 -21.83
N LYS A 558 12.88 -0.62 -22.39
CA LYS A 558 12.38 -0.45 -23.78
C LYS A 558 11.34 0.68 -23.91
N GLY A 559 10.75 1.10 -22.79
CA GLY A 559 9.77 2.18 -22.72
C GLY A 559 8.86 2.06 -21.49
N GLY A 560 8.11 3.13 -21.18
CA GLY A 560 7.24 3.20 -20.01
C GLY A 560 5.94 3.96 -20.22
N LYS A 561 5.54 4.72 -19.20
CA LYS A 561 4.31 5.52 -19.10
C LYS A 561 4.07 6.42 -20.31
N GLU A 562 5.11 7.00 -20.91
CA GLU A 562 5.02 7.81 -22.14
C GLU A 562 4.50 6.97 -23.33
N GLN A 563 5.16 5.87 -23.64
CA GLN A 563 4.87 5.05 -24.82
C GLN A 563 3.53 4.33 -24.71
N LEU A 564 3.16 3.91 -23.50
CA LEU A 564 1.86 3.29 -23.24
C LEU A 564 0.71 4.32 -23.35
N LYS A 565 0.92 5.56 -22.89
CA LYS A 565 -0.05 6.66 -23.11
C LYS A 565 -0.17 7.09 -24.57
N LYS A 566 0.94 7.14 -25.32
CA LYS A 566 0.93 7.39 -26.79
C LYS A 566 0.08 6.34 -27.52
N ASN A 567 0.11 5.09 -27.04
CA ASN A 567 -0.75 3.99 -27.50
C ASN A 567 -2.14 3.92 -26.83
N LYS A 568 -2.57 4.96 -26.07
CA LYS A 568 -3.88 5.02 -25.39
C LYS A 568 -4.16 3.84 -24.43
N LEU A 569 -3.12 3.25 -23.84
CA LEU A 569 -3.23 2.21 -22.83
C LEU A 569 -2.98 2.77 -21.41
N SER A 570 -3.66 2.20 -20.42
CA SER A 570 -3.35 2.41 -19.01
C SER A 570 -1.99 1.74 -18.71
N PRO A 571 -0.96 2.49 -18.27
CA PRO A 571 0.37 1.92 -18.02
C PRO A 571 0.37 0.87 -16.91
N ASP A 572 -0.48 1.09 -15.90
CA ASP A 572 -0.73 0.17 -14.80
C ASP A 572 -1.37 -1.15 -15.26
N ALA A 573 -2.42 -1.09 -16.09
CA ALA A 573 -3.08 -2.27 -16.64
C ALA A 573 -2.15 -3.13 -17.52
N VAL A 574 -1.16 -2.50 -18.15
CA VAL A 574 -0.14 -3.19 -18.95
C VAL A 574 0.88 -3.91 -18.07
N ALA A 575 1.31 -3.32 -16.96
CA ALA A 575 2.13 -4.01 -15.96
C ALA A 575 1.38 -5.22 -15.38
N GLN A 576 0.11 -5.02 -14.98
CA GLN A 576 -0.76 -6.08 -14.48
C GLN A 576 -0.97 -7.21 -15.49
N LEU A 577 -1.22 -6.89 -16.76
CA LEU A 577 -1.30 -7.88 -17.84
C LEU A 577 0.04 -8.63 -18.02
N ALA A 578 1.18 -7.94 -17.93
CA ALA A 578 2.49 -8.59 -18.02
C ALA A 578 2.73 -9.59 -16.87
N PHE A 579 2.19 -9.34 -15.66
CA PHE A 579 2.20 -10.32 -14.56
C PHE A 579 1.31 -11.54 -14.86
N GLN A 580 0.11 -11.34 -15.41
CA GLN A 580 -0.76 -12.46 -15.82
C GLN A 580 -0.11 -13.29 -16.93
N MET A 581 0.49 -12.64 -17.93
CA MET A 581 1.22 -13.30 -19.01
C MET A 581 2.46 -14.03 -18.50
N GLY A 582 3.25 -13.40 -17.61
CA GLY A 582 4.45 -14.01 -17.02
C GLY A 582 4.13 -15.27 -16.22
N PHE A 583 3.05 -15.23 -15.43
CA PHE A 583 2.58 -16.40 -14.68
C PHE A 583 2.06 -17.53 -15.60
N LEU A 584 1.34 -17.18 -16.67
CA LEU A 584 0.87 -18.15 -17.68
C LEU A 584 2.02 -18.77 -18.51
N ARG A 585 3.12 -18.01 -18.70
CA ARG A 585 4.37 -18.52 -19.31
C ARG A 585 5.03 -19.57 -18.41
N GLN A 586 5.20 -19.26 -17.12
CA GLN A 586 5.92 -20.12 -16.17
C GLN A 586 5.10 -21.34 -15.70
N TYR A 587 3.88 -21.13 -15.19
CA TYR A 587 3.07 -22.19 -14.55
C TYR A 587 1.92 -22.71 -15.42
N GLY A 588 1.55 -22.01 -16.50
CA GLY A 588 0.51 -22.47 -17.43
C GLY A 588 -0.94 -22.32 -16.95
N GLU A 589 -1.15 -21.69 -15.79
CA GLU A 589 -2.45 -21.52 -15.13
C GLU A 589 -2.87 -20.03 -15.03
N THR A 590 -4.00 -19.74 -14.39
CA THR A 590 -4.46 -18.37 -14.08
C THR A 590 -4.91 -18.33 -12.62
N VAL A 591 -4.36 -17.42 -11.82
CA VAL A 591 -4.44 -17.47 -10.36
C VAL A 591 -5.07 -16.23 -9.74
N ALA A 592 -5.55 -16.39 -8.50
CA ALA A 592 -6.07 -15.31 -7.69
C ALA A 592 -5.04 -14.18 -7.56
N THR A 593 -5.39 -13.02 -8.13
CA THR A 593 -4.54 -11.83 -8.16
C THR A 593 -5.19 -10.73 -7.33
N TYR A 594 -4.38 -9.99 -6.58
CA TYR A 594 -4.76 -8.85 -5.76
C TYR A 594 -3.96 -7.62 -6.19
N GLU A 595 -4.64 -6.48 -6.33
CA GLU A 595 -4.01 -5.16 -6.42
C GLU A 595 -4.71 -4.21 -5.42
N SER A 596 -3.93 -3.38 -4.73
CA SER A 596 -4.43 -2.45 -3.70
C SER A 596 -4.90 -1.13 -4.28
N CYS A 597 -6.16 -0.75 -4.03
CA CYS A 597 -6.72 0.54 -4.43
C CYS A 597 -7.12 1.36 -3.20
N SER A 598 -6.81 2.66 -3.18
CA SER A 598 -7.18 3.54 -2.06
C SER A 598 -8.64 4.01 -2.17
N THR A 599 -9.37 3.92 -1.06
CA THR A 599 -10.71 4.52 -0.88
C THR A 599 -10.68 5.77 0.00
N ALA A 600 -9.50 6.36 0.21
CA ALA A 600 -9.30 7.50 1.11
C ALA A 600 -10.09 8.77 0.69
N ALA A 601 -10.65 8.85 -0.52
CA ALA A 601 -11.58 9.93 -0.92
C ALA A 601 -12.89 9.95 -0.09
N PHE A 602 -13.10 8.94 0.76
CA PHE A 602 -14.21 8.85 1.72
C PHE A 602 -13.71 8.86 3.17
N ARG A 603 -14.56 9.34 4.08
CA ARG A 603 -14.32 9.39 5.52
C ARG A 603 -14.03 8.01 6.11
N HIS A 604 -12.91 7.90 6.80
CA HIS A 604 -12.30 6.66 7.28
C HIS A 604 -12.24 5.59 6.17
N GLY A 605 -11.99 6.01 4.93
CA GLY A 605 -11.65 5.10 3.84
C GLY A 605 -10.42 4.27 4.19
N ARG A 606 -10.38 3.04 3.65
CA ARG A 606 -9.24 2.12 3.75
C ARG A 606 -8.78 1.75 2.34
N THR A 607 -8.34 0.52 2.12
CA THR A 607 -8.17 -0.06 0.78
C THR A 607 -9.43 -0.79 0.28
N GLU A 608 -9.58 -0.93 -1.03
CA GLU A 608 -10.40 -1.93 -1.71
C GLU A 608 -9.52 -2.69 -2.71
N THR A 609 -9.93 -3.88 -3.12
CA THR A 609 -9.17 -4.75 -4.03
C THR A 609 -9.61 -4.55 -5.47
N ILE A 610 -8.64 -4.29 -6.35
CA ILE A 610 -8.76 -4.53 -7.79
C ILE A 610 -8.41 -5.99 -8.06
N ARG A 611 -9.07 -6.61 -9.04
CA ARG A 611 -8.85 -8.00 -9.46
C ARG A 611 -8.35 -8.04 -10.92
N PRO A 612 -7.02 -8.01 -11.15
CA PRO A 612 -6.43 -7.94 -12.49
C PRO A 612 -6.50 -9.26 -13.27
N ALA A 613 -6.71 -10.38 -12.58
CA ALA A 613 -7.10 -11.65 -13.19
C ALA A 613 -8.56 -11.54 -13.68
N THR A 614 -8.75 -11.36 -14.98
CA THR A 614 -10.04 -11.11 -15.64
C THR A 614 -10.19 -12.00 -16.87
N LEU A 615 -11.39 -12.14 -17.41
CA LEU A 615 -11.58 -12.90 -18.65
C LEU A 615 -10.79 -12.28 -19.82
N HIS A 616 -10.68 -10.94 -19.88
CA HIS A 616 -9.90 -10.22 -20.89
C HIS A 616 -8.39 -10.49 -20.74
N THR A 617 -7.84 -10.36 -19.54
CA THR A 617 -6.40 -10.61 -19.32
C THR A 617 -6.05 -12.09 -19.50
N LYS A 618 -6.94 -13.03 -19.17
CA LYS A 618 -6.78 -14.46 -19.50
C LYS A 618 -6.79 -14.72 -21.01
N GLN A 619 -7.74 -14.16 -21.74
CA GLN A 619 -7.84 -14.29 -23.21
C GLN A 619 -6.61 -13.69 -23.92
N CYS A 620 -6.21 -12.47 -23.55
CA CYS A 620 -5.03 -11.81 -24.10
C CYS A 620 -3.75 -12.59 -23.77
N SER A 621 -3.60 -13.08 -22.54
CA SER A 621 -2.45 -13.91 -22.17
C SER A 621 -2.39 -15.21 -22.96
N LEU A 622 -3.52 -15.89 -23.19
CA LEU A 622 -3.57 -17.08 -24.04
C LEU A 622 -3.16 -16.78 -25.49
N ALA A 623 -3.59 -15.64 -26.05
CA ALA A 623 -3.22 -15.22 -27.40
C ALA A 623 -1.70 -15.01 -27.54
N PHE A 624 -1.08 -14.25 -26.63
CA PHE A 624 0.36 -13.97 -26.64
C PHE A 624 1.25 -15.17 -26.24
N VAL A 625 0.78 -16.04 -25.34
CA VAL A 625 1.62 -17.10 -24.72
C VAL A 625 1.43 -18.48 -25.35
N ARG A 626 0.20 -18.84 -25.74
CA ARG A 626 -0.16 -20.18 -26.22
C ARG A 626 -0.58 -20.22 -27.69
N GLN A 627 -0.82 -19.07 -28.31
CA GLN A 627 -1.28 -18.94 -29.70
C GLN A 627 -0.46 -17.92 -30.54
N PRO A 628 0.88 -17.82 -30.40
CA PRO A 628 1.68 -16.91 -31.22
C PRO A 628 1.48 -17.23 -32.71
N GLY A 629 1.42 -16.19 -33.55
CA GLY A 629 1.15 -16.31 -34.98
C GLY A 629 -0.29 -16.66 -35.38
N GLN A 630 -1.20 -16.98 -34.44
CA GLN A 630 -2.61 -17.28 -34.73
C GLN A 630 -3.52 -16.04 -34.76
N HIS A 631 -3.00 -14.89 -34.31
CA HIS A 631 -3.70 -13.60 -34.24
C HIS A 631 -2.88 -12.54 -34.99
N SER A 632 -3.55 -11.62 -35.67
CA SER A 632 -2.92 -10.46 -36.29
C SER A 632 -2.47 -9.43 -35.25
N VAL A 633 -1.59 -8.52 -35.64
CA VAL A 633 -1.10 -7.45 -34.74
C VAL A 633 -2.25 -6.58 -34.26
N GLU A 634 -3.21 -6.27 -35.14
CA GLU A 634 -4.40 -5.48 -34.85
C GLU A 634 -5.34 -6.19 -33.86
N GLN A 635 -5.48 -7.52 -33.99
CA GLN A 635 -6.25 -8.35 -33.04
C GLN A 635 -5.60 -8.34 -31.66
N LEU A 636 -4.28 -8.48 -31.58
CA LEU A 636 -3.53 -8.43 -30.32
C LEU A 636 -3.61 -7.03 -29.68
N GLN A 637 -3.46 -5.95 -30.47
CA GLN A 637 -3.66 -4.57 -30.01
C GLN A 637 -5.08 -4.33 -29.47
N ALA A 638 -6.12 -4.86 -30.14
CA ALA A 638 -7.49 -4.78 -29.64
C ALA A 638 -7.68 -5.49 -28.29
N MET A 639 -7.03 -6.65 -28.08
CA MET A 639 -7.03 -7.32 -26.77
C MET A 639 -6.32 -6.50 -25.69
N LEU A 640 -5.18 -5.86 -26.00
CA LEU A 640 -4.50 -4.93 -25.07
C LEU A 640 -5.42 -3.76 -24.66
N HIS A 641 -6.15 -3.18 -25.63
CA HIS A 641 -7.09 -2.09 -25.37
C HIS A 641 -8.25 -2.53 -24.46
N GLU A 642 -8.87 -3.69 -24.70
CA GLU A 642 -9.96 -4.19 -23.84
C GLU A 642 -9.47 -4.54 -22.43
N CYS A 643 -8.26 -5.11 -22.28
CA CYS A 643 -7.63 -5.29 -20.96
C CYS A 643 -7.46 -3.96 -20.22
N SER A 644 -6.85 -2.97 -20.89
CA SER A 644 -6.64 -1.61 -20.34
C SER A 644 -7.96 -0.92 -19.94
N LYS A 645 -8.99 -1.04 -20.79
CA LYS A 645 -10.33 -0.46 -20.60
C LYS A 645 -11.07 -1.10 -19.42
N TYR A 646 -11.05 -2.42 -19.33
CA TYR A 646 -11.73 -3.15 -18.24
C TYR A 646 -11.00 -3.02 -16.92
N HIS A 647 -9.66 -3.10 -16.90
CA HIS A 647 -8.85 -2.83 -15.71
C HIS A 647 -9.11 -1.42 -15.20
N GLY A 648 -9.06 -0.41 -16.08
CA GLY A 648 -9.39 0.98 -15.70
C GLY A 648 -10.83 1.17 -15.23
N GLN A 649 -11.79 0.30 -15.61
CA GLN A 649 -13.11 0.26 -14.99
C GLN A 649 -13.04 -0.27 -13.56
N LEU A 650 -12.35 -1.40 -13.33
CA LEU A 650 -12.15 -1.95 -11.99
C LEU A 650 -11.43 -0.95 -11.07
N THR A 651 -10.41 -0.24 -11.54
CA THR A 651 -9.72 0.81 -10.76
C THR A 651 -10.69 1.92 -10.32
N ARG A 652 -11.55 2.41 -11.23
CA ARG A 652 -12.56 3.43 -10.91
C ARG A 652 -13.64 2.91 -9.97
N GLU A 653 -14.05 1.65 -10.11
CA GLU A 653 -15.03 1.04 -9.22
C GLU A 653 -14.44 0.82 -7.81
N ALA A 654 -13.23 0.26 -7.70
CA ALA A 654 -12.55 0.06 -6.42
C ALA A 654 -12.32 1.39 -5.68
N ALA A 655 -11.78 2.42 -6.35
CA ALA A 655 -11.57 3.75 -5.76
C ALA A 655 -12.87 4.41 -5.26
N MET A 656 -14.01 4.11 -5.89
CA MET A 656 -15.34 4.59 -5.49
C MET A 656 -16.02 3.70 -4.42
N GLY A 657 -15.30 2.75 -3.81
CA GLY A 657 -15.86 1.81 -2.84
C GLY A 657 -16.89 0.86 -3.46
N GLN A 658 -16.71 0.49 -4.73
CA GLN A 658 -17.59 -0.38 -5.51
C GLN A 658 -16.97 -1.75 -5.86
N GLY A 659 -15.83 -2.11 -5.25
CA GLY A 659 -15.33 -3.48 -5.26
C GLY A 659 -16.29 -4.46 -4.55
N PHE A 660 -15.89 -5.73 -4.51
CA PHE A 660 -16.67 -6.77 -3.82
C PHE A 660 -15.96 -7.32 -2.57
N ASP A 661 -14.63 -7.31 -2.53
CA ASP A 661 -13.85 -7.95 -1.45
C ASP A 661 -14.13 -7.33 -0.08
N ARG A 662 -14.08 -5.99 0.09
CA ARG A 662 -14.40 -5.37 1.40
C ARG A 662 -15.85 -5.57 1.82
N HIS A 663 -16.81 -5.59 0.88
CA HIS A 663 -18.21 -5.83 1.20
C HIS A 663 -18.44 -7.28 1.65
N LEU A 664 -17.94 -8.27 0.90
CA LEU A 664 -18.06 -9.68 1.30
C LEU A 664 -17.32 -9.97 2.61
N PHE A 665 -16.16 -9.35 2.85
CA PHE A 665 -15.43 -9.44 4.12
C PHE A 665 -16.24 -8.86 5.29
N ALA A 666 -16.82 -7.66 5.14
CA ALA A 666 -17.62 -7.04 6.20
C ALA A 666 -18.87 -7.86 6.55
N LEU A 667 -19.52 -8.46 5.55
CA LEU A 667 -20.64 -9.39 5.75
C LEU A 667 -20.22 -10.68 6.48
N ARG A 668 -19.01 -11.21 6.18
CA ARG A 668 -18.44 -12.37 6.87
C ARG A 668 -18.09 -12.04 8.33
N TYR A 669 -17.47 -10.88 8.57
CA TYR A 669 -17.15 -10.38 9.90
C TYR A 669 -18.43 -10.22 10.75
N LEU A 670 -19.48 -9.64 10.18
CA LEU A 670 -20.79 -9.49 10.84
C LEU A 670 -21.50 -10.83 11.12
N ALA A 671 -21.31 -11.85 10.28
CA ALA A 671 -21.82 -13.20 10.54
C ALA A 671 -21.05 -13.89 11.69
N ASN A 672 -19.71 -13.76 11.69
CA ASN A 672 -18.85 -14.31 12.75
C ASN A 672 -19.14 -13.68 14.12
N SER A 673 -19.41 -12.37 14.18
CA SER A 673 -19.69 -11.66 15.43
C SER A 673 -21.07 -11.94 16.06
N LYS A 674 -21.71 -13.05 15.69
CA LYS A 674 -23.08 -13.45 16.09
C LYS A 674 -23.18 -14.93 16.48
N ASP A 675 -22.06 -15.65 16.52
CA ASP A 675 -22.00 -17.11 16.73
C ASP A 675 -22.87 -17.91 15.74
N GLN A 676 -23.12 -17.36 14.55
CA GLN A 676 -23.94 -18.00 13.51
C GLN A 676 -23.10 -18.97 12.66
N PRO A 677 -23.68 -20.08 12.17
CA PRO A 677 -23.02 -20.95 11.19
C PRO A 677 -22.56 -20.15 9.97
N LEU A 678 -21.29 -20.31 9.59
CA LEU A 678 -20.68 -19.59 8.48
C LEU A 678 -21.49 -19.81 7.18
N PRO A 679 -21.99 -18.74 6.53
CA PRO A 679 -22.77 -18.88 5.29
C PRO A 679 -22.04 -19.64 4.19
N GLY A 680 -22.78 -20.47 3.44
CA GLY A 680 -22.21 -21.40 2.45
C GLY A 680 -21.30 -20.77 1.39
N LEU A 681 -21.53 -19.51 1.01
CA LEU A 681 -20.65 -18.73 0.13
C LEU A 681 -19.20 -18.66 0.65
N TYR A 682 -19.00 -18.60 1.97
CA TYR A 682 -17.68 -18.52 2.60
C TYR A 682 -17.07 -19.89 2.95
N ALA A 683 -17.87 -20.97 2.82
CA ALA A 683 -17.42 -22.35 2.92
C ALA A 683 -17.09 -22.95 1.53
N ASP A 684 -17.39 -22.22 0.46
CA ASP A 684 -17.02 -22.56 -0.92
C ASP A 684 -15.48 -22.55 -1.08
N PRO A 685 -14.87 -23.66 -1.56
CA PRO A 685 -13.45 -23.67 -1.93
C PRO A 685 -13.04 -22.54 -2.89
N ALA A 686 -13.95 -22.08 -3.77
CA ALA A 686 -13.68 -20.96 -4.66
C ALA A 686 -13.51 -19.63 -3.89
N TYR A 687 -14.26 -19.41 -2.80
CA TYR A 687 -14.10 -18.22 -1.96
C TYR A 687 -12.74 -18.26 -1.22
N ALA A 688 -12.34 -19.44 -0.72
CA ALA A 688 -11.00 -19.62 -0.17
C ALA A 688 -9.91 -19.35 -1.23
N ALA A 689 -10.07 -19.89 -2.44
CA ALA A 689 -9.12 -19.72 -3.53
C ALA A 689 -8.95 -18.26 -3.99
N ILE A 690 -10.04 -17.49 -4.17
CA ILE A 690 -9.93 -16.08 -4.61
C ILE A 690 -9.35 -15.16 -3.51
N ASN A 691 -9.39 -15.55 -2.24
CA ASN A 691 -8.69 -14.83 -1.17
C ASN A 691 -7.27 -15.37 -0.88
N HIS A 692 -6.85 -16.47 -1.52
CA HIS A 692 -5.49 -17.01 -1.49
C HIS A 692 -4.64 -16.39 -2.61
N ASN A 693 -4.25 -15.13 -2.42
CA ASN A 693 -3.69 -14.28 -3.48
C ASN A 693 -2.25 -14.64 -3.85
N ILE A 694 -2.09 -15.62 -4.76
CA ILE A 694 -0.80 -16.07 -5.30
C ILE A 694 -0.05 -14.93 -6.01
N LEU A 695 -0.76 -14.01 -6.69
CA LEU A 695 -0.17 -12.77 -7.20
C LEU A 695 -0.67 -11.60 -6.36
N SER A 696 0.11 -11.20 -5.35
CA SER A 696 -0.17 -9.99 -4.56
C SER A 696 0.67 -8.83 -5.08
N THR A 697 0.01 -7.76 -5.53
CA THR A 697 0.64 -6.65 -6.26
C THR A 697 0.35 -5.29 -5.60
N SER A 698 1.31 -4.37 -5.67
CA SER A 698 1.15 -2.99 -5.20
C SER A 698 2.04 -2.03 -5.99
N THR A 699 1.51 -0.87 -6.38
CA THR A 699 2.29 0.18 -7.06
C THR A 699 2.68 1.33 -6.13
N LEU A 700 3.92 1.80 -6.27
CA LEU A 700 4.49 2.92 -5.51
C LEU A 700 5.24 3.89 -6.43
N THR A 701 4.51 4.50 -7.37
CA THR A 701 5.09 5.45 -8.33
C THR A 701 5.21 6.86 -7.71
N SER A 702 6.43 7.28 -7.38
CA SER A 702 6.78 8.64 -6.91
C SER A 702 8.21 9.02 -7.32
N PRO A 703 8.52 10.29 -7.62
CA PRO A 703 9.90 10.74 -7.88
C PRO A 703 10.84 10.58 -6.67
N ALA A 704 10.31 10.46 -5.45
CA ALA A 704 11.10 10.23 -4.25
C ALA A 704 11.45 8.75 -4.01
N VAL A 705 10.77 7.83 -4.70
CA VAL A 705 10.90 6.38 -4.51
C VAL A 705 11.84 5.78 -5.55
N ASN A 706 12.80 4.98 -5.08
CA ASN A 706 13.67 4.16 -5.93
C ASN A 706 13.08 2.77 -6.17
N LEU A 707 12.67 2.14 -5.07
CA LEU A 707 12.28 0.75 -5.00
C LEU A 707 11.28 0.59 -3.85
N GLY A 708 10.39 -0.40 -3.93
CA GLY A 708 9.55 -0.81 -2.81
C GLY A 708 9.38 -2.32 -2.83
N GLY A 709 8.96 -2.91 -1.70
CA GLY A 709 8.79 -4.36 -1.64
C GLY A 709 8.11 -4.86 -0.36
N PHE A 710 7.61 -6.08 -0.46
CA PHE A 710 6.94 -6.86 0.58
C PHE A 710 7.11 -8.34 0.24
N ALA A 711 6.95 -9.24 1.22
CA ALA A 711 7.02 -10.68 0.96
C ALA A 711 5.69 -11.22 0.38
N PRO A 712 5.63 -12.47 -0.10
CA PRO A 712 4.37 -13.08 -0.49
C PRO A 712 3.38 -13.18 0.67
N VAL A 713 2.10 -12.91 0.40
CA VAL A 713 1.02 -13.03 1.39
C VAL A 713 0.48 -14.47 1.56
N VAL A 714 0.97 -15.42 0.76
CA VAL A 714 0.70 -16.86 0.85
C VAL A 714 1.99 -17.68 0.57
N PRO A 715 2.15 -18.90 1.12
CA PRO A 715 3.42 -19.66 1.04
C PRO A 715 3.88 -20.09 -0.36
N ASP A 716 3.01 -20.04 -1.36
CA ASP A 716 3.30 -20.29 -2.77
C ASP A 716 3.04 -19.06 -3.65
N GLY A 717 3.03 -17.86 -3.08
CA GLY A 717 2.77 -16.63 -3.80
C GLY A 717 4.03 -15.87 -4.24
N PHE A 718 3.76 -14.75 -4.90
CA PHE A 718 4.70 -13.65 -5.14
C PHE A 718 4.21 -12.37 -4.45
N GLY A 719 5.13 -11.61 -3.86
CA GLY A 719 4.91 -10.20 -3.51
C GLY A 719 5.52 -9.31 -4.59
N VAL A 720 4.71 -8.55 -5.32
CA VAL A 720 5.10 -7.77 -6.51
C VAL A 720 4.97 -6.27 -6.23
N GLY A 721 6.09 -5.60 -5.93
CA GLY A 721 6.20 -4.15 -5.92
C GLY A 721 6.56 -3.63 -7.31
N TYR A 722 5.83 -2.66 -7.86
CA TYR A 722 6.11 -2.14 -9.21
C TYR A 722 5.93 -0.62 -9.38
N GLY A 723 6.69 -0.04 -10.30
CA GLY A 723 6.64 1.36 -10.68
C GLY A 723 6.65 1.53 -12.21
N VAL A 724 5.80 2.41 -12.73
CA VAL A 724 5.74 2.70 -14.18
C VAL A 724 6.17 4.14 -14.42
N HIS A 725 7.47 4.29 -14.63
CA HIS A 725 8.15 5.57 -14.87
C HIS A 725 7.94 6.01 -16.32
N ASP A 726 8.39 7.21 -16.70
CA ASP A 726 8.14 7.77 -18.04
C ASP A 726 8.67 6.88 -19.17
N ASP A 727 9.94 6.45 -19.05
CA ASP A 727 10.66 5.70 -20.09
C ASP A 727 10.97 4.24 -19.72
N TRP A 728 10.62 3.78 -18.51
CA TRP A 728 10.91 2.41 -18.06
C TRP A 728 9.88 1.88 -17.04
N ILE A 729 9.89 0.56 -16.84
CA ILE A 729 9.05 -0.13 -15.84
C ILE A 729 9.96 -0.89 -14.86
N GLY A 730 9.82 -0.61 -13.57
CA GLY A 730 10.53 -1.28 -12.50
C GLY A 730 9.66 -2.31 -11.80
N CYS A 731 10.21 -3.50 -11.52
CA CYS A 731 9.55 -4.54 -10.74
C CYS A 731 10.54 -5.10 -9.70
N ASN A 732 10.10 -5.19 -8.45
CA ASN A 732 10.79 -5.87 -7.35
C ASN A 732 9.87 -6.98 -6.85
N VAL A 733 10.31 -8.22 -6.94
CA VAL A 733 9.47 -9.38 -6.65
C VAL A 733 10.12 -10.27 -5.61
N SER A 734 9.29 -10.79 -4.71
CA SER A 734 9.67 -11.75 -3.69
C SER A 734 8.94 -13.08 -3.90
N SER A 735 9.56 -14.20 -3.52
CA SER A 735 8.92 -15.51 -3.46
C SER A 735 9.38 -16.35 -2.26
N TYR A 736 8.57 -17.35 -1.91
CA TYR A 736 8.96 -18.46 -1.05
C TYR A 736 9.30 -19.70 -1.90
N PRO A 737 9.90 -20.77 -1.34
CA PRO A 737 10.55 -21.83 -2.14
C PRO A 737 9.63 -22.68 -3.03
N ALA A 738 8.30 -22.50 -2.93
CA ALA A 738 7.32 -23.10 -3.82
C ALA A 738 7.18 -22.38 -5.18
N ARG A 739 7.79 -21.18 -5.36
CA ARG A 739 7.80 -20.44 -6.62
C ARG A 739 9.19 -19.86 -6.93
N ASN A 740 9.56 -19.86 -8.20
CA ASN A 740 10.84 -19.33 -8.69
C ASN A 740 10.71 -17.89 -9.19
N VAL A 741 11.23 -16.92 -8.43
CA VAL A 741 11.13 -15.49 -8.74
C VAL A 741 11.98 -15.03 -9.93
N HIS A 742 13.15 -15.63 -10.12
CA HIS A 742 14.05 -15.24 -11.21
C HIS A 742 13.43 -15.57 -12.58
N GLU A 743 12.93 -16.80 -12.73
CA GLU A 743 12.21 -17.26 -13.92
C GLU A 743 10.87 -16.54 -14.10
N PHE A 744 10.18 -16.17 -13.01
CA PHE A 744 8.98 -15.32 -13.10
C PHE A 744 9.32 -13.96 -13.72
N LEU A 745 10.39 -13.31 -13.27
CA LEU A 745 10.82 -12.02 -13.80
C LEU A 745 11.35 -12.11 -15.23
N GLN A 746 12.03 -13.20 -15.61
CA GLN A 746 12.34 -13.46 -17.02
C GLN A 746 11.06 -13.57 -17.87
N CYS A 747 10.03 -14.26 -17.36
CA CYS A 747 8.74 -14.39 -18.02
C CYS A 747 8.00 -13.04 -18.11
N VAL A 748 8.02 -12.20 -17.07
CA VAL A 748 7.44 -10.85 -17.07
C VAL A 748 8.19 -9.92 -18.03
N HIS A 749 9.54 -9.95 -18.04
CA HIS A 749 10.35 -9.18 -18.99
C HIS A 749 10.01 -9.55 -20.43
N LYS A 750 9.95 -10.86 -20.74
CA LYS A 750 9.55 -11.34 -22.07
C LYS A 750 8.12 -10.92 -22.42
N SER A 751 7.20 -10.96 -21.47
CA SER A 751 5.83 -10.47 -21.67
C SER A 751 5.77 -8.97 -21.97
N LEU A 752 6.60 -8.14 -21.34
CA LEU A 752 6.73 -6.72 -21.68
C LEU A 752 7.37 -6.51 -23.06
N GLU A 753 8.40 -7.27 -23.44
CA GLU A 753 8.97 -7.24 -24.79
C GLU A 753 7.92 -7.54 -25.87
N ASP A 754 7.11 -8.58 -25.66
CA ASP A 754 6.09 -9.02 -26.61
C ASP A 754 4.98 -7.97 -26.76
N ILE A 755 4.49 -7.41 -25.64
CA ILE A 755 3.52 -6.30 -25.65
C ILE A 755 4.07 -5.11 -26.43
N PHE A 756 5.29 -4.66 -26.13
CA PHE A 756 5.90 -3.51 -26.82
C PHE A 756 6.20 -3.80 -28.30
N THR A 757 6.47 -5.06 -28.66
CA THR A 757 6.67 -5.49 -30.06
C THR A 757 5.36 -5.39 -30.85
N VAL A 758 4.23 -5.80 -30.26
CA VAL A 758 2.88 -5.61 -30.84
C VAL A 758 2.51 -4.13 -30.94
N LEU A 759 2.89 -3.29 -29.96
CA LEU A 759 2.70 -1.84 -30.02
C LEU A 759 3.60 -1.14 -31.07
N GLU A 760 4.71 -1.75 -31.47
CA GLU A 760 5.55 -1.31 -32.59
C GLU A 760 5.02 -1.75 -33.96
N GLY A 761 3.84 -2.37 -34.02
CA GLY A 761 3.24 -2.84 -35.28
C GLY A 761 3.85 -4.16 -35.80
N LYS A 762 4.62 -4.88 -34.98
CA LYS A 762 5.35 -6.09 -35.38
C LYS A 762 4.62 -7.37 -34.93
N PRO A 763 4.65 -8.45 -35.73
CA PRO A 763 4.12 -9.74 -35.31
C PRO A 763 4.95 -10.35 -34.16
N LEU A 764 4.34 -11.23 -33.39
CA LEU A 764 5.05 -12.09 -32.44
C LEU A 764 5.85 -13.15 -33.19
N SER A 765 7.06 -13.44 -32.69
CA SER A 765 7.99 -14.48 -33.17
C SER A 765 7.76 -15.83 -32.51
#